data_AF-A0A1F0IXW8-F1
#
_entry.id   AF-A0A1F0IXW8-F1
#
_cell.length_a   1.000
_cell.length_b   1.000
_cell.length_c   1.000
_cell.angle_alpha   90.00
_cell.angle_beta   90.00
_cell.angle_gamma   90.00
#
_symmetry.space_group_name_H-M   'P 1'
#
loop_
_entity.id
_entity.type
_entity.pdbx_description
1 polymer ?
#
loop_
_entity_poly.entity_id
_entity_poly.type
_entity_poly.pdbx_seq_one_letter_code
_entity_poly.pdbx_strand_id
1 'polypeptide(L)'
;MESKHSLRKSKLFRALLILLLIAVPVQWAAAQLTLSTPRTTLGTVIKQIQSQSKYQFFYNDKLSTVTVEPLKVKDASLEQVLNTLLKNKDISYKIEENIIYLSEKENSDSLQQQSGKERTITGQVVDAKGEPLIGVSILVKGTTDGAITDLDGNYKIVTKSNNPVIVYSYIGYKTQEIPLKGQTAINITMMDDTQVIDEVVVTALGIKRSEKALSYNVTQVDAESALAVKDANFINSLNGKVAGLNINSSSSGIGGASKVVMRGSRGIEQSSNALYVIDGIPMYNLSASGGSEEMQSQGSTEAIADINPDDIESMSVLSGAAAAALYGSNASNGAIVITTKKGKVGRVALTVSSNTEMLSPFVMPQFQNRYGTSGTDASWGKRLNEANYRGYDPASDYFQTGLIGTESVTLSTGTEHNQTYLSAAAVNSRGIIPNNKYDRYNFTFRNTTLFLEDKMKLDVGAQYIMQKDRNMVNQGIYANPLSSAYLFPRGNDWEDYKMYERYDLERNMYTQYWPQGGGSFRLQNPYWINYRNLRENDKDRYMLSAALSYDILSWLNVAGRVRLDNSYNTYTQKYYASTIATIAEGENGFYGVTNTRDKQTYADLLLNINKTFGEDWSLTANIGASYSDNRSEALAVSGPIAANGLPNFFTVAQLDKETGKREETGYREQTQSIFASAEVGYRSTYYLTLTGRNDWPSQLAGPNSKQSSFFYPSVGGSVVLSELFKLPESISYLKLRASWASVGLPFGRFLAYPTFSWNTSTGAYSSQSAYPLYDLKPERTDSWEVGLTARFLKHFNFDVSFYNTKTYNQTMDAKLSPTGGYSTFYAQTGNVRNRGVELSLGYKNTWNKFSWSSNYTFSANKNKILSLIDGYINPVTGEEITKDRMDVGGLSKARFILKVGGSLGDLYSQSDLLRDSNNKIYVNADGNVAVNDKADDIYLGSVFPKANMAWRNDFQYGNWGLGFLLTARLGGVVYSATQAVLDSYGVSEATAAARDNGGVVINGNDMIDAQKWYTVVGADSGIPQYYAYSATNLRLQEASVSYTIPRKKLKNIMDITLSLVGRNLWMIYCKAPFDPESVATTGNYYQGIDYFMMPSLRSVGFNLKLKF
;
A
#
# COMPACT_ATOMS: atom_id res chain seq x y z
N MET A 1 14.60 31.59 -38.09
CA MET A 1 15.42 32.13 -37.00
C MET A 1 15.69 30.99 -36.03
N GLU A 2 16.86 30.38 -36.12
CA GLU A 2 17.20 29.15 -35.39
C GLU A 2 17.50 29.44 -33.92
N SER A 3 16.76 28.78 -33.02
CA SER A 3 17.02 28.78 -31.58
C SER A 3 17.46 27.37 -31.17
N LYS A 4 18.74 27.27 -30.81
CA LYS A 4 19.43 26.07 -30.33
C LYS A 4 19.02 25.77 -28.89
N HIS A 5 18.16 24.77 -28.67
CA HIS A 5 18.19 23.95 -27.45
C HIS A 5 17.55 22.58 -27.73
N SER A 6 18.37 21.66 -28.25
CA SER A 6 18.03 20.24 -28.32
C SER A 6 18.96 19.46 -27.38
N LEU A 7 18.49 19.16 -26.18
CA LEU A 7 19.01 18.08 -25.34
C LEU A 7 17.89 17.04 -25.18
N ARG A 8 17.57 16.37 -26.29
CA ARG A 8 16.77 15.13 -26.33
C ARG A 8 17.63 14.02 -26.90
N LYS A 9 18.36 13.29 -26.05
CA LYS A 9 18.74 11.88 -26.33
C LYS A 9 18.77 11.10 -25.02
N SER A 10 17.76 10.26 -24.80
CA SER A 10 17.68 9.29 -23.68
C SER A 10 18.83 8.28 -23.66
N LYS A 11 19.62 8.19 -24.74
CA LYS A 11 20.86 7.43 -24.79
C LYS A 11 21.96 8.05 -23.93
N LEU A 12 22.00 9.37 -23.75
CA LEU A 12 23.05 10.03 -22.95
C LEU A 12 22.81 9.84 -21.45
N PHE A 13 21.55 9.84 -21.00
CA PHE A 13 21.18 9.55 -19.60
C PHE A 13 21.30 8.05 -19.28
N ARG A 14 20.92 7.15 -20.21
CA ARG A 14 21.18 5.71 -20.08
C ARG A 14 22.69 5.40 -20.10
N ALA A 15 23.46 6.08 -20.95
CA ALA A 15 24.91 5.98 -20.94
C ALA A 15 25.49 6.57 -19.65
N LEU A 16 24.98 7.70 -19.13
CA LEU A 16 25.41 8.26 -17.84
C LEU A 16 25.08 7.33 -16.67
N LEU A 17 23.91 6.67 -16.68
CA LEU A 17 23.48 5.74 -15.63
C LEU A 17 24.29 4.43 -15.68
N ILE A 18 24.60 3.94 -16.89
CA ILE A 18 25.49 2.80 -17.11
C ILE A 18 26.95 3.18 -16.78
N LEU A 19 27.40 4.41 -17.09
CA LEU A 19 28.71 4.92 -16.69
C LEU A 19 28.79 5.17 -15.18
N LEU A 20 27.72 5.60 -14.50
CA LEU A 20 27.68 5.75 -13.03
C LEU A 20 27.64 4.39 -12.31
N LEU A 21 27.05 3.36 -12.92
CA LEU A 21 27.09 1.98 -12.41
C LEU A 21 28.42 1.26 -12.74
N ILE A 22 29.16 1.72 -13.75
CA ILE A 22 30.50 1.20 -14.13
C ILE A 22 31.63 2.03 -13.49
N ALA A 23 31.36 3.24 -12.97
CA ALA A 23 32.35 4.14 -12.38
C ALA A 23 32.33 4.18 -10.85
N VAL A 24 32.03 3.07 -10.18
CA VAL A 24 32.74 2.79 -8.93
C VAL A 24 34.05 2.14 -9.37
N PRO A 25 35.22 2.80 -9.28
CA PRO A 25 36.47 2.10 -9.42
C PRO A 25 36.59 1.17 -8.21
N VAL A 26 36.08 -0.05 -8.34
CA VAL A 26 36.61 -1.18 -7.58
C VAL A 26 37.97 -1.47 -8.20
N GLN A 27 38.95 -0.63 -7.87
CA GLN A 27 40.35 -0.95 -8.10
C GLN A 27 40.73 -2.04 -7.10
N TRP A 28 40.57 -3.29 -7.50
CA TRP A 28 41.47 -4.35 -7.02
C TRP A 28 42.79 -4.20 -7.77
N ALA A 29 43.57 -3.18 -7.41
CA ALA A 29 44.98 -3.09 -7.78
C ALA A 29 45.80 -3.44 -6.53
N ALA A 30 46.28 -4.68 -6.46
CA ALA A 30 47.35 -5.02 -5.53
C ALA A 30 48.53 -4.08 -5.83
N ALA A 31 49.04 -3.36 -4.81
CA ALA A 31 50.11 -2.38 -5.02
C ALA A 31 51.32 -3.04 -5.72
N GLN A 32 51.74 -2.48 -6.86
CA GLN A 32 52.98 -2.85 -7.56
C GLN A 32 54.10 -1.93 -7.08
N LEU A 33 55.12 -2.51 -6.45
CA LEU A 33 56.25 -1.81 -5.84
C LEU A 33 57.48 -1.89 -6.76
N THR A 34 58.13 -0.75 -6.96
CA THR A 34 59.43 -0.67 -7.65
C THR A 34 60.48 -0.15 -6.66
N LEU A 35 61.38 -1.02 -6.23
CA LEU A 35 62.40 -0.74 -5.22
C LEU A 35 63.78 -1.06 -5.77
N SER A 36 64.74 -0.17 -5.51
CA SER A 36 66.16 -0.37 -5.83
C SER A 36 66.98 0.13 -4.66
N THR A 37 67.29 -0.76 -3.73
CA THR A 37 68.04 -0.43 -2.51
C THR A 37 69.39 -1.14 -2.49
N PRO A 38 70.50 -0.44 -2.16
CA PRO A 38 71.74 -1.10 -1.78
C PRO A 38 71.56 -1.83 -0.43
N ARG A 39 72.61 -2.52 0.04
CA ARG A 39 72.60 -3.17 1.36
C ARG A 39 72.27 -2.15 2.44
N THR A 40 71.18 -2.38 3.18
CA THR A 40 70.62 -1.38 4.12
C THR A 40 69.86 -2.07 5.26
N THR A 41 69.10 -1.33 6.06
CA THR A 41 68.28 -1.87 7.16
C THR A 41 66.83 -2.11 6.74
N LEU A 42 66.17 -3.10 7.35
CA LEU A 42 64.78 -3.44 7.09
C LEU A 42 63.84 -2.23 7.30
N GLY A 43 64.08 -1.42 8.33
CA GLY A 43 63.33 -0.18 8.57
C GLY A 43 63.45 0.85 7.44
N THR A 44 64.59 0.91 6.76
CA THR A 44 64.79 1.82 5.61
C THR A 44 63.98 1.36 4.40
N VAL A 45 63.94 0.05 4.14
CA VAL A 45 63.14 -0.51 3.04
C VAL A 45 61.65 -0.42 3.35
N ILE A 46 61.23 -0.66 4.59
CA ILE A 46 59.85 -0.47 5.04
C ILE A 46 59.39 0.97 4.76
N LYS A 47 60.18 1.98 5.12
CA LYS A 47 59.84 3.38 4.83
C LYS A 47 59.65 3.65 3.34
N GLN A 48 60.45 3.02 2.46
CA GLN A 48 60.27 3.14 1.01
C GLN A 48 59.02 2.43 0.49
N ILE A 49 58.64 1.28 1.08
CA ILE A 49 57.39 0.60 0.77
C ILE A 49 56.20 1.48 1.19
N GLN A 50 56.27 2.06 2.39
CA GLN A 50 55.25 2.98 2.92
C GLN A 50 55.14 4.27 2.11
N SER A 51 56.22 4.78 1.52
CA SER A 51 56.15 5.95 0.64
C SER A 51 55.52 5.67 -0.73
N GLN A 52 55.47 4.41 -1.17
CA GLN A 52 54.94 4.00 -2.46
C GLN A 52 53.60 3.24 -2.36
N SER A 53 53.06 3.04 -1.15
CA SER A 53 51.84 2.26 -0.92
C SER A 53 51.04 2.76 0.29
N LYS A 54 49.83 2.24 0.48
CA LYS A 54 48.98 2.54 1.66
C LYS A 54 49.27 1.62 2.86
N TYR A 55 50.28 0.76 2.77
CA TYR A 55 50.56 -0.23 3.81
C TYR A 55 51.16 0.41 5.06
N GLN A 56 50.73 -0.03 6.23
CA GLN A 56 51.31 0.30 7.53
C GLN A 56 52.00 -0.93 8.11
N PHE A 57 53.19 -0.75 8.67
CA PHE A 57 53.97 -1.85 9.25
C PHE A 57 53.93 -1.76 10.78
N PHE A 58 53.57 -2.86 11.43
CA PHE A 58 53.66 -3.04 12.87
C PHE A 58 54.74 -4.08 13.17
N TYR A 59 55.78 -3.68 13.88
CA TYR A 59 56.90 -4.54 14.23
C TYR A 59 57.59 -4.04 15.50
N ASN A 60 58.33 -4.91 16.18
CA ASN A 60 59.20 -4.51 17.29
C ASN A 60 60.40 -3.72 16.76
N ASP A 61 60.70 -2.54 17.32
CA ASP A 61 61.76 -1.64 16.85
C ASP A 61 63.12 -2.32 16.59
N LYS A 62 63.43 -3.40 17.31
CA LYS A 62 64.62 -4.23 17.08
C LYS A 62 64.71 -4.74 15.64
N LEU A 63 63.57 -5.12 15.03
CA LEU A 63 63.49 -5.62 13.65
C LEU A 63 63.84 -4.54 12.61
N SER A 64 63.65 -3.26 12.91
CA SER A 64 63.99 -2.18 11.97
C SER A 64 65.49 -2.06 11.69
N THR A 65 66.33 -2.52 12.62
CA THR A 65 67.80 -2.46 12.52
C THR A 65 68.41 -3.65 11.79
N VAL A 66 67.62 -4.69 11.49
CA VAL A 66 68.10 -5.91 10.82
C VAL A 66 68.61 -5.56 9.41
N THR A 67 69.85 -5.95 9.11
CA THR A 67 70.46 -5.71 7.80
C THR A 67 69.81 -6.60 6.74
N VAL A 68 69.36 -6.00 5.65
CA VAL A 68 68.80 -6.66 4.47
C VAL A 68 69.76 -6.52 3.28
N GLU A 69 69.79 -7.56 2.45
CA GLU A 69 70.61 -7.59 1.25
C GLU A 69 70.05 -6.66 0.16
N PRO A 70 70.87 -6.23 -0.82
CA PRO A 70 70.40 -5.36 -1.91
C PRO A 70 69.17 -5.92 -2.62
N LEU A 71 68.16 -5.08 -2.84
CA LEU A 71 66.91 -5.45 -3.49
C LEU A 71 66.70 -4.58 -4.73
N LYS A 72 66.55 -5.20 -5.90
CA LYS A 72 66.16 -4.53 -7.13
C LYS A 72 64.98 -5.25 -7.76
N VAL A 73 63.81 -4.64 -7.67
CA VAL A 73 62.53 -5.19 -8.13
C VAL A 73 61.75 -4.09 -8.85
N LYS A 74 61.05 -4.47 -9.92
CA LYS A 74 60.21 -3.57 -10.71
C LYS A 74 58.84 -4.21 -10.84
N ASP A 75 57.79 -3.43 -10.56
CA ASP A 75 56.38 -3.84 -10.65
C ASP A 75 56.04 -5.11 -9.83
N ALA A 76 56.71 -5.30 -8.69
CA ALA A 76 56.56 -6.50 -7.86
C ALA A 76 55.45 -6.36 -6.81
N SER A 77 54.75 -7.46 -6.50
CA SER A 77 53.76 -7.47 -5.40
C SER A 77 54.45 -7.33 -4.03
N LEU A 78 53.72 -6.82 -3.04
CA LEU A 78 54.22 -6.71 -1.66
C LEU A 78 54.75 -8.04 -1.11
N GLU A 79 54.04 -9.15 -1.35
CA GLU A 79 54.48 -10.48 -0.90
C GLU A 79 55.81 -10.90 -1.53
N GLN A 80 56.02 -10.62 -2.83
CA GLN A 80 57.30 -10.89 -3.50
C GLN A 80 58.44 -10.05 -2.92
N VAL A 81 58.16 -8.79 -2.61
CA VAL A 81 59.12 -7.89 -1.96
C VAL A 81 59.49 -8.39 -0.56
N LEU A 82 58.51 -8.73 0.28
CA LEU A 82 58.73 -9.22 1.65
C LEU A 82 59.38 -10.60 1.68
N ASN A 83 58.98 -11.52 0.80
CA ASN A 83 59.61 -12.85 0.68
C ASN A 83 61.08 -12.76 0.30
N THR A 84 61.44 -11.78 -0.54
CA THR A 84 62.84 -11.57 -0.95
C THR A 84 63.64 -10.88 0.15
N LEU A 85 63.08 -9.85 0.79
CA LEU A 85 63.74 -9.09 1.87
C LEU A 85 64.01 -9.93 3.12
N LEU A 86 63.07 -10.81 3.47
CA LEU A 86 63.11 -11.62 4.68
C LEU A 86 63.69 -13.03 4.42
N LYS A 87 64.21 -13.27 3.21
CA LYS A 87 64.86 -14.53 2.86
C LYS A 87 66.08 -14.75 3.76
N ASN A 88 66.15 -15.92 4.40
CA ASN A 88 67.18 -16.29 5.37
C ASN A 88 67.28 -15.34 6.59
N LYS A 89 66.19 -14.65 6.91
CA LYS A 89 66.02 -13.91 8.16
C LYS A 89 65.01 -14.65 9.04
N ASP A 90 65.24 -14.63 10.35
CA ASP A 90 64.32 -15.16 11.36
C ASP A 90 63.16 -14.19 11.59
N ILE A 91 62.50 -13.77 10.50
CA ILE A 91 61.39 -12.82 10.51
C ILE A 91 60.28 -13.37 9.64
N SER A 92 59.06 -13.45 10.18
CA SER A 92 57.82 -13.79 9.50
C SER A 92 56.94 -12.56 9.35
N TYR A 93 56.00 -12.59 8.40
CA TYR A 93 55.06 -11.51 8.21
C TYR A 93 53.63 -12.03 8.03
N LYS A 94 52.66 -11.23 8.48
CA LYS A 94 51.22 -11.44 8.24
C LYS A 94 50.64 -10.16 7.66
N ILE A 95 49.88 -10.27 6.57
CA ILE A 95 49.19 -9.15 5.92
C ILE A 95 47.71 -9.25 6.28
N GLU A 96 47.16 -8.24 6.95
CA GLU A 96 45.72 -8.07 7.18
C GLU A 96 45.28 -6.72 6.63
N GLU A 97 44.51 -6.75 5.54
CA GLU A 97 44.10 -5.57 4.77
C GLU A 97 45.29 -4.68 4.35
N ASN A 98 45.48 -3.51 4.96
CA ASN A 98 46.59 -2.59 4.72
C ASN A 98 47.65 -2.61 5.83
N ILE A 99 47.57 -3.54 6.79
CA ILE A 99 48.49 -3.64 7.92
C ILE A 99 49.38 -4.87 7.76
N ILE A 100 50.69 -4.69 7.92
CA ILE A 100 51.70 -5.75 7.83
C ILE A 100 52.34 -5.91 9.21
N TYR A 101 52.12 -7.07 9.82
CA TYR A 101 52.76 -7.44 11.07
C TYR A 101 54.07 -8.16 10.77
N LEU A 102 55.21 -7.65 11.26
CA LEU A 102 56.48 -8.39 11.24
C LEU A 102 56.81 -8.89 12.64
N SER A 103 57.16 -10.16 12.73
CA SER A 103 57.54 -10.83 13.97
C SER A 103 58.71 -11.76 13.75
N GLU A 104 59.47 -12.10 14.79
CA GLU A 104 60.55 -13.08 14.66
C GLU A 104 59.97 -14.46 14.33
N LYS A 105 60.63 -15.24 13.46
CA LYS A 105 60.24 -16.63 13.19
C LYS A 105 60.53 -17.46 14.42
N GLU A 106 59.51 -18.03 15.03
CA GLU A 106 59.71 -19.05 16.05
C GLU A 106 60.31 -20.31 15.39
N ASN A 107 61.49 -20.73 15.87
CA ASN A 107 62.15 -21.94 15.43
C ASN A 107 61.23 -23.15 15.65
N SER A 108 60.80 -23.72 14.53
CA SER A 108 59.91 -24.88 14.45
C SER A 108 60.65 -26.19 14.68
N ASP A 109 61.35 -26.30 15.81
CA ASP A 109 61.83 -27.59 16.36
C ASP A 109 61.13 -27.95 17.69
N SER A 110 59.96 -27.35 17.92
CA SER A 110 59.08 -27.70 19.04
C SER A 110 57.60 -27.62 18.67
N LEU A 111 57.22 -28.26 17.57
CA LEU A 111 55.82 -28.65 17.34
C LEU A 111 55.57 -30.07 17.91
N GLN A 112 55.95 -30.26 19.17
CA GLN A 112 55.17 -31.12 20.06
C GLN A 112 54.16 -30.22 20.75
N GLN A 113 52.89 -30.61 20.63
CA GLN A 113 51.73 -30.09 21.36
C GLN A 113 52.11 -29.40 22.69
N GLN A 114 51.98 -28.08 22.79
CA GLN A 114 51.55 -27.48 24.04
C GLN A 114 50.07 -27.80 24.20
N SER A 115 49.81 -29.03 24.66
CA SER A 115 48.61 -29.30 25.43
C SER A 115 48.65 -28.34 26.62
N GLY A 116 47.79 -27.32 26.62
CA GLY A 116 47.28 -26.86 27.91
C GLY A 116 46.85 -28.12 28.68
N LYS A 117 47.26 -28.26 29.95
CA LYS A 117 46.77 -29.38 30.78
C LYS A 117 45.26 -29.45 30.58
N GLU A 118 44.73 -30.63 30.22
CA GLU A 118 43.29 -30.82 30.12
C GLU A 118 42.67 -30.40 31.46
N ARG A 119 41.83 -29.38 31.41
CA ARG A 119 41.08 -28.94 32.58
C ARG A 119 39.68 -29.49 32.44
N THR A 120 39.31 -30.28 33.44
CA THR A 120 37.92 -30.66 33.64
C THR A 120 37.26 -29.57 34.46
N ILE A 121 36.18 -29.01 33.94
CA ILE A 121 35.30 -28.10 34.66
C ILE A 121 34.01 -28.88 34.96
N THR A 122 33.60 -28.87 36.22
CA THR A 122 32.35 -29.50 36.67
C THR A 122 31.41 -28.48 37.27
N GLY A 123 30.12 -28.78 37.32
CA GLY A 123 29.18 -27.88 37.96
C GLY A 123 27.76 -28.39 37.92
N GLN A 124 26.87 -27.66 38.57
CA GLN A 124 25.43 -27.91 38.56
C GLN A 124 24.69 -26.67 38.04
N VAL A 125 23.72 -26.88 37.16
CA VAL A 125 22.82 -25.83 36.67
C VAL A 125 21.44 -26.01 37.28
N VAL A 126 20.94 -24.97 37.94
CA VAL A 126 19.62 -24.93 38.58
C VAL A 126 18.82 -23.73 38.10
N ASP A 127 17.52 -23.74 38.28
CA ASP A 127 16.65 -22.58 38.05
C ASP A 127 16.62 -21.61 39.26
N ALA A 128 15.91 -20.49 39.13
CA ALA A 128 15.76 -19.51 40.20
C ALA A 128 15.05 -20.03 41.46
N LYS A 129 14.38 -21.20 41.39
CA LYS A 129 13.73 -21.88 42.52
C LYS A 129 14.62 -22.97 43.14
N GLY A 130 15.81 -23.21 42.58
CA GLY A 130 16.75 -24.23 43.03
C GLY A 130 16.47 -25.62 42.46
N GLU A 131 15.59 -25.76 41.48
CA GLU A 131 15.34 -27.04 40.79
C GLU A 131 16.44 -27.32 39.75
N PRO A 132 16.98 -28.56 39.66
CA PRO A 132 17.98 -28.90 38.67
C PRO A 132 17.46 -28.80 37.23
N LEU A 133 18.26 -28.20 36.35
CA LEU A 133 17.91 -28.05 34.94
C LEU A 133 18.58 -29.13 34.09
N ILE A 134 17.74 -30.01 33.53
CA ILE A 134 18.15 -31.15 32.71
C ILE A 134 18.27 -30.73 31.24
N GLY A 135 19.40 -31.00 30.59
CA GLY A 135 19.56 -30.71 29.16
C GLY A 135 20.09 -29.32 28.81
N VAL A 136 20.67 -28.58 29.76
CA VAL A 136 21.32 -27.28 29.51
C VAL A 136 22.54 -27.49 28.63
N SER A 137 22.62 -26.74 27.52
CA SER A 137 23.76 -26.77 26.61
C SER A 137 24.87 -25.88 27.15
N ILE A 138 26.07 -26.43 27.28
CA ILE A 138 27.23 -25.77 27.88
C ILE A 138 28.37 -25.82 26.87
N LEU A 139 28.89 -24.66 26.47
CA LEU A 139 29.92 -24.56 25.42
C LEU A 139 31.06 -23.64 25.86
N VAL A 140 32.30 -24.01 25.55
CA VAL A 140 33.43 -23.07 25.66
C VAL A 140 33.42 -22.15 24.45
N LYS A 141 33.24 -20.85 24.69
CA LYS A 141 33.11 -19.81 23.66
C LYS A 141 34.30 -19.84 22.68
N GLY A 142 34.00 -19.94 21.39
CA GLY A 142 35.01 -19.99 20.32
C GLY A 142 35.58 -21.38 20.02
N THR A 143 35.06 -22.44 20.66
CA THR A 143 35.48 -23.83 20.42
C THR A 143 34.27 -24.74 20.15
N THR A 144 34.52 -26.02 19.89
CA THR A 144 33.49 -27.08 19.82
C THR A 144 33.41 -27.91 21.10
N ASP A 145 34.21 -27.57 22.12
CA ASP A 145 34.22 -28.25 23.41
C ASP A 145 32.91 -27.88 24.12
N GLY A 146 32.05 -28.88 24.36
CA GLY A 146 30.72 -28.69 24.95
C GLY A 146 30.24 -29.90 25.75
N ALA A 147 29.25 -29.67 26.60
CA ALA A 147 28.58 -30.69 27.41
C ALA A 147 27.08 -30.35 27.57
N ILE A 148 26.31 -31.33 28.06
CA ILE A 148 24.90 -31.16 28.40
C ILE A 148 24.71 -31.59 29.86
N THR A 149 23.81 -30.93 30.61
CA THR A 149 23.51 -31.33 31.99
C THR A 149 22.70 -32.64 32.07
N ASP A 150 22.98 -33.44 33.11
CA ASP A 150 22.26 -34.68 33.43
C ASP A 150 20.94 -34.45 34.20
N LEU A 151 20.32 -35.53 34.69
CA LEU A 151 19.04 -35.51 35.41
C LEU A 151 19.10 -34.71 36.73
N ASP A 152 20.28 -34.59 37.33
CA ASP A 152 20.52 -33.85 38.57
C ASP A 152 21.09 -32.45 38.29
N GLY A 153 21.06 -32.01 37.01
CA GLY A 153 21.56 -30.72 36.56
C GLY A 153 23.09 -30.64 36.50
N ASN A 154 23.82 -31.73 36.70
CA ASN A 154 25.28 -31.71 36.73
C ASN A 154 25.88 -31.77 35.32
N TYR A 155 27.04 -31.15 35.14
CA TYR A 155 27.80 -31.22 33.89
C TYR A 155 29.30 -31.37 34.13
N LYS A 156 29.97 -31.89 33.10
CA LYS A 156 31.42 -32.02 33.04
C LYS A 156 31.89 -31.67 31.64
N ILE A 157 32.72 -30.63 31.52
CA ILE A 157 33.28 -30.16 30.24
C ILE A 157 34.81 -30.15 30.32
N VAL A 158 35.47 -30.66 29.29
CA VAL A 158 36.94 -30.71 29.21
C VAL A 158 37.40 -29.68 28.18
N THR A 159 38.35 -28.84 28.56
CA THR A 159 38.88 -27.82 27.64
C THR A 159 40.38 -27.62 27.83
N LYS A 160 41.02 -27.16 26.75
CA LYS A 160 42.45 -26.83 26.68
C LYS A 160 42.70 -25.33 26.75
N SER A 161 41.65 -24.50 26.85
CA SER A 161 41.76 -23.04 26.93
C SER A 161 42.22 -22.57 28.32
N ASN A 162 43.15 -21.62 28.37
CA ASN A 162 43.77 -21.15 29.62
C ASN A 162 42.85 -20.27 30.48
N ASN A 163 41.81 -19.65 29.89
CA ASN A 163 40.80 -18.86 30.61
C ASN A 163 39.45 -18.87 29.85
N PRO A 164 38.75 -20.02 29.82
CA PRO A 164 37.58 -20.17 28.96
C PRO A 164 36.39 -19.36 29.48
N VAL A 165 35.63 -18.78 28.54
CA VAL A 165 34.28 -18.26 28.81
C VAL A 165 33.31 -19.39 28.51
N ILE A 166 32.54 -19.81 29.51
CA ILE A 166 31.53 -20.86 29.36
C ILE A 166 30.18 -20.20 29.06
N VAL A 167 29.55 -20.65 27.98
CA VAL A 167 28.23 -20.21 27.55
C VAL A 167 27.23 -21.28 27.97
N TYR A 168 26.28 -20.90 28.83
CA TYR A 168 25.15 -21.73 29.23
C TYR A 168 23.92 -21.27 28.46
N SER A 169 23.29 -22.19 27.72
CA SER A 169 22.06 -21.91 26.98
C SER A 169 21.02 -22.99 27.24
N TYR A 170 19.80 -22.56 27.52
CA TYR A 170 18.67 -23.44 27.76
C TYR A 170 17.38 -22.73 27.36
N ILE A 171 16.44 -23.47 26.77
CA ILE A 171 15.21 -22.88 26.24
C ILE A 171 14.37 -22.35 27.40
N GLY A 172 13.97 -21.08 27.33
CA GLY A 172 13.21 -20.40 28.39
C GLY A 172 14.05 -19.64 29.42
N TYR A 173 15.38 -19.64 29.29
CA TYR A 173 16.32 -19.01 30.21
C TYR A 173 17.33 -18.12 29.48
N LYS A 174 17.72 -17.02 30.11
CA LYS A 174 18.68 -16.06 29.54
C LYS A 174 20.04 -16.74 29.34
N THR A 175 20.60 -16.63 28.14
CA THR A 175 21.95 -17.15 27.86
C THR A 175 22.97 -16.41 28.72
N GLN A 176 23.77 -17.16 29.48
CA GLN A 176 24.78 -16.60 30.38
C GLN A 176 26.17 -16.95 29.90
N GLU A 177 27.04 -15.94 29.81
CA GLU A 177 28.46 -16.11 29.50
C GLU A 177 29.29 -15.84 30.75
N ILE A 178 29.97 -16.87 31.26
CA ILE A 178 30.70 -16.77 32.51
C ILE A 178 32.19 -17.05 32.27
N PRO A 179 33.08 -16.06 32.48
CA PRO A 179 34.52 -16.29 32.45
C PRO A 179 34.94 -17.08 33.70
N LEU A 180 35.58 -18.23 33.51
CA LEU A 180 35.98 -19.12 34.62
C LEU A 180 37.05 -18.51 35.55
N LYS A 181 37.85 -17.55 35.08
CA LYS A 181 38.91 -16.87 35.85
C LYS A 181 39.77 -17.84 36.71
N GLY A 182 40.04 -19.05 36.21
CA GLY A 182 40.84 -20.08 36.89
C GLY A 182 40.09 -21.07 37.79
N GLN A 183 38.76 -20.97 37.94
CA GLN A 183 37.96 -21.96 38.69
C GLN A 183 37.85 -23.29 37.93
N THR A 184 37.73 -24.41 38.66
CA THR A 184 37.50 -25.76 38.10
C THR A 184 36.11 -26.31 38.40
N ALA A 185 35.32 -25.58 39.20
CA ALA A 185 33.92 -25.86 39.40
C ALA A 185 33.07 -24.58 39.44
N ILE A 186 31.91 -24.59 38.78
CA ILE A 186 30.94 -23.48 38.79
C ILE A 186 29.53 -24.02 38.84
N ASN A 187 28.75 -23.60 39.82
CA ASN A 187 27.31 -23.79 39.77
C ASN A 187 26.66 -22.52 39.20
N ILE A 188 25.65 -22.70 38.36
CA ILE A 188 24.95 -21.61 37.69
C ILE A 188 23.46 -21.68 37.99
N THR A 189 22.91 -20.57 38.44
CA THR A 189 21.48 -20.36 38.46
C THR A 189 21.07 -19.68 37.15
N MET A 190 20.33 -20.41 36.33
CA MET A 190 19.77 -19.85 35.10
C MET A 190 18.60 -18.93 35.46
N MET A 191 18.67 -17.67 35.03
CA MET A 191 17.56 -16.72 35.16
C MET A 191 16.57 -16.97 34.03
N ASP A 192 15.28 -16.98 34.35
CA ASP A 192 14.22 -17.05 33.35
C ASP A 192 14.45 -15.97 32.29
N ASP A 193 14.26 -16.33 31.02
CA ASP A 193 14.30 -15.35 29.93
C ASP A 193 12.99 -14.57 29.92
N THR A 194 12.88 -13.60 30.82
CA THR A 194 11.77 -12.64 30.86
C THR A 194 11.84 -11.62 29.71
N GLN A 195 12.86 -11.67 28.83
CA GLN A 195 12.99 -10.73 27.70
C GLN A 195 12.03 -11.00 26.52
N VAL A 196 11.08 -11.93 26.65
CA VAL A 196 10.05 -12.16 25.63
C VAL A 196 8.96 -11.05 25.61
N ILE A 197 9.08 -9.97 26.40
CA ILE A 197 8.01 -8.95 26.56
C ILE A 197 8.50 -7.49 26.40
N ASP A 198 9.45 -7.24 25.50
CA ASP A 198 9.75 -5.88 25.01
C ASP A 198 9.55 -5.80 23.49
N GLU A 199 8.42 -6.31 22.99
CA GLU A 199 8.02 -6.01 21.61
C GLU A 199 7.78 -4.49 21.49
N VAL A 200 8.50 -3.89 20.56
CA VAL A 200 8.46 -2.47 20.27
C VAL A 200 7.77 -2.28 18.95
N VAL A 201 6.70 -1.48 18.94
CA VAL A 201 5.97 -1.15 17.71
C VAL A 201 6.25 0.27 17.26
N VAL A 202 6.16 0.50 15.95
CA VAL A 202 6.29 1.84 15.36
C VAL A 202 4.95 2.56 15.45
N THR A 203 4.94 3.68 16.16
CA THR A 203 3.76 4.52 16.37
C THR A 203 3.86 5.81 15.57
N ALA A 204 3.01 6.80 15.90
CA ALA A 204 3.02 8.09 15.23
C ALA A 204 4.39 8.77 15.25
N LEU A 205 4.65 9.57 14.20
CA LEU A 205 5.94 10.19 13.87
C LEU A 205 7.10 9.20 13.67
N GLY A 206 6.83 7.90 13.52
CA GLY A 206 7.87 6.87 13.39
C GLY A 206 8.57 6.54 14.72
N ILE A 207 7.94 6.87 15.85
CA ILE A 207 8.51 6.66 17.18
C ILE A 207 8.23 5.24 17.63
N LYS A 208 9.29 4.56 18.09
CA LYS A 208 9.24 3.22 18.65
C LYS A 208 8.72 3.25 20.09
N ARG A 209 7.70 2.44 20.41
CA ARG A 209 7.07 2.35 21.73
C ARG A 209 6.95 0.91 22.19
N SER A 210 7.15 0.67 23.48
CA SER A 210 6.84 -0.63 24.09
C SER A 210 5.34 -0.91 23.96
N GLU A 211 4.98 -2.11 23.54
CA GLU A 211 3.60 -2.56 23.47
C GLU A 211 2.88 -2.44 24.83
N LYS A 212 3.60 -2.58 25.95
CA LYS A 212 3.05 -2.42 27.31
C LYS A 212 2.47 -1.02 27.53
N ALA A 213 3.11 0.03 27.00
CA ALA A 213 2.71 1.41 27.25
C ALA A 213 1.47 1.87 26.47
N LEU A 214 1.19 1.25 25.32
CA LEU A 214 0.17 1.74 24.39
C LEU A 214 -1.24 1.79 24.96
N SER A 215 -1.91 2.93 24.84
CA SER A 215 -3.29 3.12 25.29
C SER A 215 -4.34 2.90 24.19
N TYR A 216 -3.91 2.49 23.00
CA TYR A 216 -4.74 2.29 21.80
C TYR A 216 -4.29 1.06 21.01
N ASN A 217 -5.12 0.59 20.07
CA ASN A 217 -4.79 -0.52 19.18
C ASN A 217 -3.76 -0.09 18.12
N VAL A 218 -2.70 -0.89 17.96
CA VAL A 218 -1.72 -0.79 16.87
C VAL A 218 -1.48 -2.20 16.35
N THR A 219 -1.72 -2.41 15.06
CA THR A 219 -1.37 -3.68 14.41
C THR A 219 -0.11 -3.46 13.57
N GLN A 220 0.99 -4.07 13.99
CA GLN A 220 2.22 -4.09 13.19
C GLN A 220 2.26 -5.35 12.33
N VAL A 221 2.56 -5.15 11.04
CA VAL A 221 2.63 -6.19 10.02
C VAL A 221 4.04 -6.19 9.45
N ASP A 222 4.71 -7.33 9.53
CA ASP A 222 6.02 -7.56 8.92
C ASP A 222 5.87 -7.67 7.38
N ALA A 223 6.71 -6.93 6.64
CA ALA A 223 6.59 -6.85 5.20
C ALA A 223 6.95 -8.16 4.48
N GLU A 224 7.91 -8.94 5.00
CA GLU A 224 8.35 -10.18 4.35
C GLU A 224 7.25 -11.23 4.34
N SER A 225 6.50 -11.38 5.43
CA SER A 225 5.36 -12.30 5.52
C SER A 225 4.10 -11.79 4.81
N ALA A 226 3.83 -10.48 4.91
CA ALA A 226 2.60 -9.89 4.39
C ALA A 226 2.63 -9.66 2.88
N LEU A 227 3.81 -9.41 2.30
CA LEU A 227 4.00 -9.13 0.87
C LEU A 227 4.61 -10.34 0.14
N ALA A 228 4.54 -11.54 0.74
CA ALA A 228 5.02 -12.78 0.14
C ALA A 228 4.32 -13.10 -1.19
N VAL A 229 3.02 -12.83 -1.27
CA VAL A 229 2.27 -12.74 -2.53
C VAL A 229 2.33 -11.28 -2.95
N LYS A 230 3.06 -10.99 -4.03
CA LYS A 230 3.26 -9.62 -4.51
C LYS A 230 1.98 -9.08 -5.13
N ASP A 231 1.82 -7.75 -5.08
CA ASP A 231 0.79 -7.01 -5.80
C ASP A 231 1.42 -5.72 -6.34
N ALA A 232 0.98 -5.27 -7.51
CA ALA A 232 1.45 -4.01 -8.10
C ALA A 232 1.17 -2.81 -7.18
N ASN A 233 0.06 -2.87 -6.44
CA ASN A 233 -0.28 -1.97 -5.35
C ASN A 233 -0.32 -2.74 -4.02
N PHE A 234 0.82 -2.77 -3.33
CA PHE A 234 1.03 -3.61 -2.15
C PHE A 234 0.00 -3.38 -1.02
N ILE A 235 -0.69 -2.23 -0.98
CA ILE A 235 -1.68 -1.95 0.04
C ILE A 235 -2.81 -2.99 0.04
N ASN A 236 -3.14 -3.52 -1.14
CA ASN A 236 -4.12 -4.57 -1.33
C ASN A 236 -3.77 -5.86 -0.58
N SER A 237 -2.49 -6.07 -0.27
CA SER A 237 -1.99 -7.23 0.48
C SER A 237 -2.34 -7.15 1.97
N LEU A 238 -2.70 -5.97 2.49
CA LEU A 238 -3.13 -5.83 3.89
C LEU A 238 -4.59 -6.26 4.10
N ASN A 239 -5.36 -6.47 3.02
CA ASN A 239 -6.76 -6.85 3.13
C ASN A 239 -6.90 -8.22 3.82
N GLY A 240 -7.64 -8.27 4.92
CA GLY A 240 -7.79 -9.46 5.77
C GLY A 240 -6.63 -9.76 6.72
N LYS A 241 -5.54 -8.97 6.71
CA LYS A 241 -4.40 -9.14 7.65
C LYS A 241 -4.50 -8.22 8.87
N VAL A 242 -5.38 -7.22 8.82
CA VAL A 242 -5.60 -6.25 9.89
C VAL A 242 -7.10 -6.11 10.18
N ALA A 243 -7.48 -6.27 11.44
CA ALA A 243 -8.88 -6.10 11.86
C ALA A 243 -9.31 -4.63 11.74
N GLY A 244 -10.53 -4.38 11.25
CA GLY A 244 -11.10 -3.04 11.13
C GLY A 244 -10.63 -2.24 9.91
N LEU A 245 -9.71 -2.80 9.13
CA LEU A 245 -9.23 -2.26 7.86
C LEU A 245 -10.02 -2.88 6.70
N ASN A 246 -10.72 -2.04 5.93
CA ASN A 246 -11.39 -2.46 4.71
C ASN A 246 -10.66 -1.86 3.50
N ILE A 247 -10.24 -2.72 2.58
CA ILE A 247 -9.55 -2.33 1.36
C ILE A 247 -10.35 -2.84 0.17
N ASN A 248 -10.80 -1.92 -0.68
CA ASN A 248 -11.42 -2.26 -1.96
C ASN A 248 -10.52 -1.77 -3.10
N SER A 249 -10.02 -2.70 -3.90
CA SER A 249 -9.24 -2.37 -5.09
C SER A 249 -10.14 -1.75 -6.15
N SER A 250 -9.67 -0.70 -6.81
CA SER A 250 -10.39 -0.20 -7.98
C SER A 250 -10.36 -1.21 -9.12
N SER A 251 -11.38 -1.17 -9.97
CA SER A 251 -11.45 -1.91 -11.22
C SER A 251 -10.56 -1.34 -12.33
N SER A 252 -9.70 -0.37 -12.02
CA SER A 252 -8.77 0.24 -12.98
C SER A 252 -7.69 -0.73 -13.49
N GLY A 253 -7.61 -1.92 -12.89
CA GLY A 253 -6.66 -2.97 -13.24
C GLY A 253 -5.32 -2.81 -12.55
N ILE A 254 -4.25 -3.18 -13.26
CA ILE A 254 -2.89 -3.26 -12.70
C ILE A 254 -2.44 -1.88 -12.24
N GLY A 255 -1.99 -1.77 -10.99
CA GLY A 255 -1.57 -0.50 -10.38
C GLY A 255 -2.74 0.44 -10.05
N GLY A 256 -3.99 -0.02 -10.16
CA GLY A 256 -5.19 0.74 -9.82
C GLY A 256 -5.18 1.24 -8.38
N ALA A 257 -5.82 2.40 -8.16
CA ALA A 257 -6.01 2.95 -6.83
C ALA A 257 -6.85 2.03 -5.93
N SER A 258 -6.67 2.11 -4.63
CA SER A 258 -7.40 1.33 -3.63
C SER A 258 -8.07 2.24 -2.63
N LYS A 259 -9.32 1.93 -2.29
CA LYS A 259 -10.05 2.63 -1.23
C LYS A 259 -9.72 1.96 0.09
N VAL A 260 -9.13 2.70 1.03
CA VAL A 260 -8.66 2.17 2.32
C VAL A 260 -9.38 2.89 3.45
N VAL A 261 -10.32 2.19 4.09
CA VAL A 261 -11.19 2.75 5.14
C VAL A 261 -10.98 2.00 6.45
N MET A 262 -10.75 2.75 7.53
CA MET A 262 -10.63 2.21 8.90
C MET A 262 -11.82 2.61 9.75
N ARG A 263 -12.48 1.61 10.37
CA ARG A 263 -13.66 1.83 11.24
C ARG A 263 -14.84 2.53 10.56
N GLY A 264 -15.00 2.32 9.25
CA GLY A 264 -16.09 2.85 8.43
C GLY A 264 -15.95 4.32 8.02
N SER A 265 -16.81 4.75 7.08
CA SER A 265 -16.84 6.13 6.56
C SER A 265 -17.31 7.13 7.62
N ARG A 266 -16.62 8.28 7.71
CA ARG A 266 -16.82 9.29 8.76
C ARG A 266 -17.42 10.59 8.22
N GLY A 267 -16.87 11.07 7.10
CA GLY A 267 -17.30 12.30 6.44
C GLY A 267 -18.42 12.05 5.41
N ILE A 268 -19.34 13.01 5.31
CA ILE A 268 -20.41 13.05 4.31
C ILE A 268 -19.81 13.49 2.96
N GLU A 269 -19.19 14.67 2.91
CA GLU A 269 -18.53 15.17 1.70
C GLU A 269 -17.03 14.82 1.68
N GLN A 270 -16.35 14.92 2.82
CA GLN A 270 -14.89 14.74 2.89
C GLN A 270 -14.46 13.27 2.79
N SER A 271 -13.29 13.05 2.19
CA SER A 271 -12.70 11.71 2.02
C SER A 271 -12.59 10.96 3.34
N SER A 272 -12.97 9.67 3.33
CA SER A 272 -12.76 8.74 4.46
C SER A 272 -11.54 7.82 4.28
N ASN A 273 -10.63 8.14 3.34
CA ASN A 273 -9.43 7.33 3.12
C ASN A 273 -8.38 7.54 4.22
N ALA A 274 -7.65 6.47 4.54
CA ALA A 274 -6.55 6.47 5.50
C ALA A 274 -5.38 7.38 5.06
N LEU A 275 -4.68 7.95 6.04
CA LEU A 275 -3.42 8.65 5.80
C LEU A 275 -2.27 7.66 5.62
N TYR A 276 -1.47 7.81 4.58
CA TYR A 276 -0.20 7.10 4.43
C TYR A 276 0.95 7.93 4.99
N VAL A 277 1.84 7.29 5.75
CA VAL A 277 3.03 7.92 6.33
C VAL A 277 4.23 7.06 5.99
N ILE A 278 5.29 7.65 5.41
CA ILE A 278 6.52 6.93 5.08
C ILE A 278 7.64 7.49 5.95
N ASP A 279 8.30 6.63 6.73
CA ASP A 279 9.39 6.97 7.65
C ASP A 279 9.03 8.12 8.61
N GLY A 280 7.78 8.11 9.09
CA GLY A 280 7.26 9.10 10.04
C GLY A 280 6.78 10.42 9.41
N ILE A 281 6.88 10.59 8.09
CA ILE A 281 6.41 11.79 7.38
C ILE A 281 5.15 11.47 6.55
N PRO A 282 4.03 12.21 6.74
CA PRO A 282 2.82 12.08 5.92
C PRO A 282 3.12 12.18 4.43
N MET A 283 2.56 11.29 3.63
CA MET A 283 2.68 11.31 2.17
C MET A 283 1.51 12.09 1.56
N TYR A 284 1.81 12.91 0.57
CA TYR A 284 0.79 13.53 -0.26
C TYR A 284 0.15 12.47 -1.18
N ASN A 285 -1.16 12.25 -1.02
CA ASN A 285 -1.87 11.31 -1.88
C ASN A 285 -2.34 12.01 -3.16
N LEU A 286 -1.79 11.58 -4.31
CA LEU A 286 -2.01 12.14 -5.65
C LEU A 286 -3.21 11.51 -6.37
N SER A 287 -4.07 10.77 -5.67
CA SER A 287 -5.15 10.03 -6.33
C SER A 287 -6.24 10.96 -6.88
N ALA A 288 -6.46 10.92 -8.19
CA ALA A 288 -7.72 11.36 -8.77
C ALA A 288 -8.81 10.32 -8.42
N SER A 289 -10.01 10.79 -8.05
CA SER A 289 -11.20 9.95 -7.88
C SER A 289 -11.69 9.44 -9.23
N GLY A 290 -10.96 8.48 -9.80
CA GLY A 290 -11.34 7.79 -11.03
C GLY A 290 -12.71 7.12 -10.90
N GLY A 291 -13.37 6.90 -12.04
CA GLY A 291 -14.61 6.13 -12.14
C GLY A 291 -15.82 6.72 -11.43
N SER A 292 -15.87 8.01 -11.11
CA SER A 292 -17.09 8.66 -10.58
C SER A 292 -18.00 9.21 -11.69
N GLU A 293 -17.50 9.29 -12.92
CA GLU A 293 -18.30 9.68 -14.09
C GLU A 293 -19.10 8.49 -14.60
N GLU A 294 -20.41 8.66 -14.71
CA GLU A 294 -21.34 7.65 -15.20
C GLU A 294 -20.94 7.15 -16.60
N MET A 295 -20.52 8.06 -17.47
CA MET A 295 -20.29 7.76 -18.88
C MET A 295 -18.82 7.44 -19.19
N GLN A 296 -17.84 8.17 -18.66
CA GLN A 296 -16.44 8.00 -19.05
C GLN A 296 -15.69 6.97 -18.22
N SER A 297 -15.10 5.98 -18.90
CA SER A 297 -14.28 4.96 -18.25
C SER A 297 -12.80 5.34 -18.20
N GLN A 298 -12.38 6.12 -17.20
CA GLN A 298 -10.96 6.40 -16.97
C GLN A 298 -10.44 5.70 -15.71
N GLY A 299 -9.44 4.83 -15.89
CA GLY A 299 -8.72 4.25 -14.76
C GLY A 299 -7.81 5.27 -14.07
N SER A 300 -7.55 5.07 -12.78
CA SER A 300 -6.61 5.90 -12.02
C SER A 300 -5.66 5.05 -11.18
N THR A 301 -4.50 5.64 -10.88
CA THR A 301 -3.49 5.10 -9.97
C THR A 301 -3.41 5.99 -8.72
N GLU A 302 -2.73 5.54 -7.68
CA GLU A 302 -2.55 6.33 -6.45
C GLU A 302 -1.08 6.41 -6.04
N ALA A 303 -0.75 7.43 -5.23
CA ALA A 303 0.63 7.70 -4.83
C ALA A 303 1.27 6.58 -4.02
N ILE A 304 0.50 5.77 -3.27
CA ILE A 304 1.09 4.69 -2.46
C ILE A 304 1.49 3.49 -3.32
N ALA A 305 0.79 3.27 -4.44
CA ALA A 305 1.16 2.23 -5.39
C ALA A 305 2.57 2.45 -5.95
N ASP A 306 3.07 3.70 -5.97
CA ASP A 306 4.39 4.03 -6.48
C ASP A 306 5.55 3.41 -5.70
N ILE A 307 5.35 2.99 -4.44
CA ILE A 307 6.44 2.48 -3.60
C ILE A 307 6.78 1.02 -3.98
N ASN A 308 8.07 0.72 -4.05
CA ASN A 308 8.54 -0.65 -4.24
C ASN A 308 8.28 -1.49 -2.97
N PRO A 309 7.52 -2.61 -3.06
CA PRO A 309 7.23 -3.47 -1.91
C PRO A 309 8.48 -4.01 -1.22
N ASP A 310 9.54 -4.29 -2.00
CA ASP A 310 10.79 -4.85 -1.47
C ASP A 310 11.61 -3.84 -0.65
N ASP A 311 11.28 -2.54 -0.72
CA ASP A 311 11.91 -1.51 0.10
C ASP A 311 11.24 -1.34 1.47
N ILE A 312 10.10 -1.99 1.70
CA ILE A 312 9.34 -1.91 2.95
C ILE A 312 9.92 -2.90 3.97
N GLU A 313 10.18 -2.42 5.17
CA GLU A 313 10.56 -3.25 6.32
C GLU A 313 9.32 -3.69 7.11
N SER A 314 8.44 -2.74 7.44
CA SER A 314 7.23 -3.01 8.20
C SER A 314 6.15 -1.97 7.93
N MET A 315 4.90 -2.34 8.24
CA MET A 315 3.73 -1.47 8.18
C MET A 315 2.99 -1.51 9.51
N SER A 316 2.70 -0.35 10.09
CA SER A 316 1.93 -0.24 11.34
C SER A 316 0.61 0.47 11.08
N VAL A 317 -0.50 -0.17 11.41
CA VAL A 317 -1.85 0.37 11.20
C VAL A 317 -2.37 0.98 12.50
N LEU A 318 -2.67 2.27 12.44
CA LEU A 318 -3.19 3.09 13.52
C LEU A 318 -4.68 3.38 13.26
N SER A 319 -5.57 2.50 13.72
CA SER A 319 -7.01 2.54 13.42
C SER A 319 -7.80 3.59 14.20
N GLY A 320 -7.33 3.93 15.40
CA GLY A 320 -7.95 4.91 16.29
C GLY A 320 -7.46 6.35 16.09
N ALA A 321 -8.36 7.32 16.29
CA ALA A 321 -8.01 8.74 16.25
C ALA A 321 -6.95 9.12 17.31
N ALA A 322 -6.98 8.47 18.48
CA ALA A 322 -5.97 8.65 19.54
C ALA A 322 -4.56 8.22 19.09
N ALA A 323 -4.49 7.14 18.29
CA ALA A 323 -3.24 6.59 17.79
C ALA A 323 -2.55 7.51 16.78
N ALA A 324 -3.35 8.20 15.97
CA ALA A 324 -2.89 8.97 14.83
C ALA A 324 -2.88 10.50 15.07
N ALA A 325 -3.34 10.97 16.24
CA ALA A 325 -3.50 12.39 16.58
C ALA A 325 -2.25 13.25 16.33
N LEU A 326 -1.05 12.68 16.50
CA LEU A 326 0.21 13.39 16.26
C LEU A 326 0.49 13.69 14.78
N TYR A 327 -0.16 13.01 13.84
CA TYR A 327 -0.03 13.28 12.40
C TYR A 327 -0.96 14.38 11.88
N GLY A 328 -1.85 14.89 12.73
CA GLY A 328 -2.71 16.02 12.41
C GLY A 328 -4.09 15.65 11.87
N SER A 329 -4.74 16.64 11.28
CA SER A 329 -6.12 16.57 10.79
C SER A 329 -6.43 15.41 9.84
N ASN A 330 -5.53 15.14 8.90
CA ASN A 330 -5.67 14.03 7.94
C ASN A 330 -5.63 12.64 8.59
N ALA A 331 -5.17 12.56 9.84
CA ALA A 331 -5.11 11.33 10.61
C ALA A 331 -6.43 10.98 11.31
N SER A 332 -7.44 11.86 11.19
CA SER A 332 -8.80 11.63 11.68
C SER A 332 -9.46 10.39 11.06
N ASN A 333 -8.95 9.85 9.95
CA ASN A 333 -9.39 8.61 9.31
C ASN A 333 -8.53 7.38 9.68
N GLY A 334 -7.54 7.54 10.58
CA GLY A 334 -6.50 6.55 10.85
C GLY A 334 -5.29 6.71 9.92
N ALA A 335 -4.20 6.01 10.23
CA ALA A 335 -2.95 6.10 9.48
C ALA A 335 -2.27 4.73 9.28
N ILE A 336 -1.58 4.57 8.16
CA ILE A 336 -0.72 3.42 7.86
C ILE A 336 0.72 3.93 7.78
N VAL A 337 1.52 3.55 8.78
CA VAL A 337 2.91 3.97 8.93
C VAL A 337 3.83 2.92 8.31
N ILE A 338 4.49 3.30 7.22
CA ILE A 338 5.41 2.47 6.45
C ILE A 338 6.84 2.82 6.88
N THR A 339 7.59 1.82 7.30
CA THR A 339 9.03 1.97 7.60
C THR A 339 9.81 1.34 6.45
N THR A 340 10.72 2.10 5.84
CA THR A 340 11.56 1.59 4.75
C THR A 340 12.85 0.97 5.27
N LYS A 341 13.38 -0.02 4.55
CA LYS A 341 14.62 -0.71 4.90
C LYS A 341 15.80 0.27 4.95
N LYS A 342 16.74 -0.03 5.86
CA LYS A 342 18.01 0.68 6.02
C LYS A 342 19.20 -0.23 5.72
N GLY A 343 20.38 0.37 5.56
CA GLY A 343 21.62 -0.40 5.54
C GLY A 343 21.76 -1.17 6.86
N LYS A 344 22.32 -2.38 6.81
CA LYS A 344 22.59 -3.18 8.01
C LYS A 344 24.08 -3.27 8.24
N VAL A 345 24.48 -3.25 9.51
CA VAL A 345 25.88 -3.49 9.91
C VAL A 345 26.30 -4.89 9.48
N GLY A 346 27.50 -5.00 8.94
CA GLY A 346 28.13 -6.27 8.64
C GLY A 346 28.38 -6.45 7.15
N ARG A 347 28.29 -7.70 6.69
CA ARG A 347 28.61 -8.05 5.31
C ARG A 347 27.58 -7.45 4.35
N VAL A 348 28.09 -7.05 3.18
CA VAL A 348 27.28 -6.68 2.02
C VAL A 348 26.28 -7.79 1.75
N ALA A 349 25.00 -7.46 1.75
CA ALA A 349 23.90 -8.35 1.40
C ALA A 349 23.29 -7.87 0.08
N LEU A 350 23.33 -8.72 -0.94
CA LEU A 350 22.65 -8.50 -2.21
C LEU A 350 21.44 -9.42 -2.27
N THR A 351 20.26 -8.86 -2.53
CA THR A 351 19.05 -9.65 -2.79
C THR A 351 18.53 -9.33 -4.18
N VAL A 352 18.26 -10.38 -4.96
CA VAL A 352 17.61 -10.30 -6.27
C VAL A 352 16.27 -11.02 -6.15
N SER A 353 15.17 -10.37 -6.51
CA SER A 353 13.85 -11.00 -6.58
C SER A 353 13.27 -10.86 -7.97
N SER A 354 12.74 -11.96 -8.49
CA SER A 354 12.01 -12.02 -9.75
C SER A 354 10.67 -12.66 -9.51
N ASN A 355 9.59 -12.01 -9.94
CA ASN A 355 8.24 -12.49 -9.80
C ASN A 355 7.49 -12.35 -11.13
N THR A 356 6.90 -13.43 -11.60
CA THR A 356 6.06 -13.43 -12.80
C THR A 356 4.67 -13.93 -12.45
N GLU A 357 3.64 -13.13 -12.73
CA GLU A 357 2.24 -13.45 -12.49
C GLU A 357 1.45 -13.46 -13.79
N MET A 358 0.58 -14.46 -13.94
CA MET A 358 -0.40 -14.56 -15.02
C MET A 358 -1.77 -14.16 -14.48
N LEU A 359 -2.46 -13.28 -15.19
CA LEU A 359 -3.78 -12.76 -14.80
C LEU A 359 -4.87 -13.29 -15.73
N SER A 360 -6.02 -13.60 -15.14
CA SER A 360 -7.25 -13.95 -15.84
C SER A 360 -8.46 -13.29 -15.17
N PRO A 361 -9.57 -13.04 -15.90
CA PRO A 361 -10.83 -12.65 -15.28
C PRO A 361 -11.27 -13.66 -14.21
N PHE A 362 -11.76 -13.20 -13.06
CA PHE A 362 -12.13 -14.05 -11.93
C PHE A 362 -13.63 -14.22 -11.75
N VAL A 363 -14.36 -13.14 -11.49
CA VAL A 363 -15.83 -13.14 -11.40
C VAL A 363 -16.38 -12.33 -12.57
N MET A 364 -17.22 -12.96 -13.38
CA MET A 364 -17.87 -12.36 -14.54
C MET A 364 -19.36 -12.68 -14.57
N PRO A 365 -20.17 -11.86 -15.25
CA PRO A 365 -21.54 -12.22 -15.58
C PRO A 365 -21.61 -13.51 -16.40
N GLN A 366 -22.76 -14.19 -16.31
CA GLN A 366 -23.02 -15.40 -17.11
C GLN A 366 -23.73 -15.01 -18.42
N PHE A 367 -23.16 -15.41 -19.54
CA PHE A 367 -23.64 -15.10 -20.89
C PHE A 367 -24.33 -16.31 -21.53
N GLN A 368 -25.27 -16.05 -22.46
CA GLN A 368 -25.97 -17.08 -23.22
C GLN A 368 -25.49 -17.17 -24.67
N ASN A 369 -25.51 -18.38 -25.24
CA ASN A 369 -25.33 -18.65 -26.68
C ASN A 369 -26.44 -19.58 -27.23
N ARG A 370 -27.61 -19.61 -26.58
CA ARG A 370 -28.76 -20.43 -27.00
C ARG A 370 -29.64 -19.73 -28.02
N TYR A 371 -29.70 -18.41 -28.01
CA TYR A 371 -30.58 -17.62 -28.85
C TYR A 371 -29.83 -16.52 -29.56
N GLY A 372 -30.16 -16.32 -30.84
CA GLY A 372 -29.40 -15.47 -31.74
C GLY A 372 -29.86 -14.02 -31.81
N THR A 373 -29.29 -13.28 -32.75
CA THR A 373 -29.64 -11.89 -33.04
C THR A 373 -31.07 -11.74 -33.59
N SER A 374 -31.81 -10.75 -33.09
CA SER A 374 -33.02 -10.17 -33.67
C SER A 374 -32.72 -8.75 -34.15
N GLY A 375 -33.08 -8.42 -35.39
CA GLY A 375 -32.70 -7.13 -35.99
C GLY A 375 -31.19 -7.05 -36.21
N THR A 376 -30.57 -5.92 -35.88
CA THR A 376 -29.12 -5.69 -36.01
C THR A 376 -28.38 -5.72 -34.66
N ASP A 377 -29.10 -5.85 -33.55
CA ASP A 377 -28.64 -5.25 -32.30
C ASP A 377 -29.03 -5.96 -31.00
N ALA A 378 -29.93 -6.94 -30.93
CA ALA A 378 -30.18 -7.64 -29.65
C ALA A 378 -30.26 -9.14 -29.84
N SER A 379 -30.02 -9.91 -28.78
CA SER A 379 -30.01 -11.38 -28.83
C SER A 379 -31.36 -12.01 -28.46
N TRP A 380 -32.45 -11.37 -28.91
CA TRP A 380 -33.83 -11.84 -28.73
C TRP A 380 -34.35 -12.67 -29.91
N GLY A 381 -33.46 -13.04 -30.85
CA GLY A 381 -33.78 -13.84 -32.02
C GLY A 381 -34.12 -15.30 -31.69
N LYS A 382 -34.32 -16.10 -32.73
CA LYS A 382 -34.67 -17.53 -32.61
C LYS A 382 -33.56 -18.32 -31.93
N ARG A 383 -33.92 -19.50 -31.41
CA ARG A 383 -32.94 -20.46 -30.87
C ARG A 383 -31.92 -20.81 -31.94
N LEU A 384 -30.65 -20.76 -31.59
CA LEU A 384 -29.55 -21.10 -32.49
C LEU A 384 -29.52 -22.61 -32.74
N ASN A 385 -29.15 -22.98 -33.96
CA ASN A 385 -28.87 -24.34 -34.39
C ASN A 385 -27.42 -24.41 -34.88
N GLU A 386 -26.98 -25.60 -35.29
CA GLU A 386 -25.58 -25.82 -35.71
C GLU A 386 -25.11 -24.89 -36.85
N ALA A 387 -26.02 -24.47 -37.76
CA ALA A 387 -25.65 -23.64 -38.91
C ALA A 387 -25.38 -22.16 -38.55
N ASN A 388 -26.06 -21.63 -37.52
CA ASN A 388 -25.97 -20.22 -37.12
C ASN A 388 -25.35 -20.00 -35.73
N TYR A 389 -24.95 -21.07 -35.05
CA TYR A 389 -24.14 -20.98 -33.84
C TYR A 389 -22.71 -20.53 -34.18
N ARG A 390 -22.20 -19.55 -33.42
CA ARG A 390 -20.83 -19.01 -33.53
C ARG A 390 -20.02 -19.05 -32.23
N GLY A 391 -20.68 -19.36 -31.10
CA GLY A 391 -20.02 -19.70 -29.85
C GLY A 391 -19.27 -18.60 -29.10
N TYR A 392 -19.56 -17.32 -29.37
CA TYR A 392 -18.84 -16.20 -28.74
C TYR A 392 -18.93 -16.22 -27.20
N ASP A 393 -17.79 -16.17 -26.53
CA ASP A 393 -17.64 -16.00 -25.08
C ASP A 393 -16.60 -14.89 -24.80
N PRO A 394 -16.98 -13.76 -24.17
CA PRO A 394 -16.04 -12.69 -23.82
C PRO A 394 -14.80 -13.19 -23.04
N ALA A 395 -14.97 -14.23 -22.21
CA ALA A 395 -13.90 -14.81 -21.41
C ALA A 395 -12.71 -15.31 -22.25
N SER A 396 -13.01 -16.05 -23.32
CA SER A 396 -12.02 -16.70 -24.19
C SER A 396 -11.73 -15.92 -25.47
N ASP A 397 -12.70 -15.17 -25.99
CA ASP A 397 -12.61 -14.58 -27.32
C ASP A 397 -12.20 -13.10 -27.33
N TYR A 398 -12.43 -12.38 -26.22
CA TYR A 398 -12.07 -10.97 -26.10
C TYR A 398 -10.90 -10.74 -25.14
N PHE A 399 -10.98 -11.26 -23.90
CA PHE A 399 -9.92 -11.11 -22.93
C PHE A 399 -8.66 -11.89 -23.33
N GLN A 400 -7.50 -11.37 -22.94
CA GLN A 400 -6.21 -12.04 -23.08
C GLN A 400 -5.63 -12.38 -21.70
N THR A 401 -4.69 -13.32 -21.63
CA THR A 401 -3.91 -13.55 -20.40
C THR A 401 -3.02 -12.34 -20.12
N GLY A 402 -3.29 -11.67 -18.99
CA GLY A 402 -2.44 -10.60 -18.49
C GLY A 402 -1.13 -11.17 -17.94
N LEU A 403 -0.07 -10.38 -17.99
CA LEU A 403 1.24 -10.75 -17.43
C LEU A 403 1.81 -9.58 -16.65
N ILE A 404 2.32 -9.86 -15.45
CA ILE A 404 3.10 -8.93 -14.64
C ILE A 404 4.46 -9.55 -14.37
N GLY A 405 5.53 -8.86 -14.77
CA GLY A 405 6.89 -9.14 -14.33
C GLY A 405 7.32 -8.10 -13.30
N THR A 406 7.76 -8.53 -12.12
CA THR A 406 8.30 -7.65 -11.07
C THR A 406 9.71 -8.11 -10.72
N GLU A 407 10.68 -7.25 -11.02
CA GLU A 407 12.09 -7.51 -10.84
C GLU A 407 12.67 -6.50 -9.87
N SER A 408 13.43 -6.96 -8.87
CA SER A 408 14.08 -6.06 -7.92
C SER A 408 15.49 -6.54 -7.56
N VAL A 409 16.36 -5.57 -7.37
CA VAL A 409 17.71 -5.76 -6.86
C VAL A 409 17.90 -4.80 -5.70
N THR A 410 18.23 -5.33 -4.54
CA THR A 410 18.47 -4.53 -3.32
C THR A 410 19.87 -4.84 -2.79
N LEU A 411 20.62 -3.80 -2.43
CA LEU A 411 21.92 -3.88 -1.79
C LEU A 411 21.84 -3.24 -0.40
N SER A 412 22.29 -3.95 0.61
CA SER A 412 22.42 -3.42 1.97
C SER A 412 23.84 -3.65 2.47
N THR A 413 24.49 -2.61 2.98
CA THR A 413 25.84 -2.69 3.55
C THR A 413 26.01 -1.63 4.62
N GLY A 414 26.99 -1.81 5.50
CA GLY A 414 27.32 -0.78 6.46
C GLY A 414 28.27 -1.21 7.56
N THR A 415 28.89 -0.22 8.17
CA THR A 415 29.56 -0.31 9.48
C THR A 415 28.61 0.17 10.57
N GLU A 416 29.06 0.13 11.82
CA GLU A 416 28.31 0.70 12.95
C GLU A 416 28.00 2.20 12.75
N HIS A 417 28.91 2.94 12.10
CA HIS A 417 28.77 4.39 11.90
C HIS A 417 28.19 4.80 10.53
N ASN A 418 28.18 3.94 9.52
CA ASN A 418 27.65 4.31 8.20
C ASN A 418 26.99 3.13 7.52
N GLN A 419 25.70 3.27 7.23
CA GLN A 419 24.84 2.23 6.69
C GLN A 419 24.17 2.73 5.42
N THR A 420 24.30 2.00 4.31
CA THR A 420 23.61 2.36 3.06
C THR A 420 22.79 1.21 2.50
N TYR A 421 21.64 1.60 1.96
CA TYR A 421 20.69 0.76 1.27
C TYR A 421 20.44 1.34 -0.12
N LEU A 422 20.53 0.50 -1.14
CA LEU A 422 20.19 0.82 -2.53
C LEU A 422 19.14 -0.17 -3.02
N SER A 423 18.20 0.29 -3.83
CA SER A 423 17.37 -0.61 -4.62
C SER A 423 17.08 -0.07 -6.00
N ALA A 424 16.89 -1.00 -6.93
CA ALA A 424 16.31 -0.76 -8.23
C ALA A 424 15.23 -1.82 -8.46
N ALA A 425 14.03 -1.40 -8.86
CA ALA A 425 12.94 -2.31 -9.18
C ALA A 425 12.21 -1.89 -10.45
N ALA A 426 11.66 -2.87 -11.16
CA ALA A 426 10.87 -2.69 -12.37
C ALA A 426 9.62 -3.56 -12.28
N VAL A 427 8.46 -2.96 -12.54
CA VAL A 427 7.21 -3.64 -12.83
C VAL A 427 6.93 -3.43 -14.30
N ASN A 428 6.82 -4.50 -15.07
CA ASN A 428 6.43 -4.45 -16.47
C ASN A 428 5.20 -5.31 -16.67
N SER A 429 4.12 -4.73 -17.22
CA SER A 429 2.86 -5.45 -17.28
C SER A 429 2.00 -5.17 -18.51
N ARG A 430 1.19 -6.18 -18.85
CA ARG A 430 0.07 -6.08 -19.78
C ARG A 430 -1.19 -6.61 -19.09
N GLY A 431 -2.29 -5.88 -19.24
CA GLY A 431 -3.59 -6.27 -18.66
C GLY A 431 -4.31 -7.36 -19.44
N ILE A 432 -5.47 -7.77 -18.91
CA ILE A 432 -6.38 -8.73 -19.56
C ILE A 432 -7.17 -8.10 -20.72
N ILE A 433 -7.33 -6.77 -20.72
CA ILE A 433 -7.90 -6.01 -21.83
C ILE A 433 -6.80 -5.78 -22.88
N PRO A 434 -7.04 -6.04 -24.17
CA PRO A 434 -6.05 -5.80 -25.21
C PRO A 434 -5.55 -4.34 -25.23
N ASN A 435 -4.23 -4.17 -25.44
CA ASN A 435 -3.53 -2.87 -25.41
C ASN A 435 -3.64 -2.06 -24.10
N ASN A 436 -3.99 -2.70 -22.98
CA ASN A 436 -3.84 -2.13 -21.63
C ASN A 436 -2.45 -2.46 -21.04
N LYS A 437 -1.72 -1.46 -20.55
CA LYS A 437 -0.36 -1.63 -19.99
C LYS A 437 -0.10 -0.74 -18.77
N TYR A 438 0.76 -1.22 -17.89
CA TYR A 438 1.27 -0.47 -16.74
C TYR A 438 2.74 -0.84 -16.51
N ASP A 439 3.64 0.13 -16.60
CA ASP A 439 5.07 -0.01 -16.37
C ASP A 439 5.51 0.96 -15.26
N ARG A 440 6.30 0.47 -14.29
CA ARG A 440 6.84 1.28 -13.19
C ARG A 440 8.31 0.95 -12.95
N TYR A 441 9.14 1.96 -12.78
CA TYR A 441 10.55 1.82 -12.42
C TYR A 441 10.82 2.61 -11.15
N ASN A 442 11.46 1.97 -10.17
CA ASN A 442 11.77 2.52 -8.86
C ASN A 442 13.28 2.49 -8.64
N PHE A 443 13.82 3.59 -8.13
CA PHE A 443 15.19 3.67 -7.65
C PHE A 443 15.19 4.29 -6.26
N THR A 444 15.73 3.57 -5.28
CA THR A 444 15.80 4.02 -3.89
C THR A 444 17.25 4.06 -3.43
N PHE A 445 17.61 5.16 -2.78
CA PHE A 445 18.85 5.34 -2.04
C PHE A 445 18.49 5.74 -0.61
N ARG A 446 19.11 5.09 0.37
CA ARG A 446 19.04 5.53 1.77
C ARG A 446 20.41 5.37 2.42
N ASN A 447 20.83 6.37 3.17
CA ASN A 447 22.04 6.34 3.95
C ASN A 447 21.79 6.86 5.36
N THR A 448 22.29 6.14 6.36
CA THR A 448 22.26 6.52 7.76
C THR A 448 23.71 6.60 8.25
N THR A 449 24.14 7.78 8.69
CA THR A 449 25.48 8.00 9.23
C THR A 449 25.42 8.53 10.66
N LEU A 450 26.29 8.01 11.52
CA LEU A 450 26.55 8.48 12.87
C LEU A 450 27.82 9.33 12.88
N PHE A 451 27.78 10.42 13.62
CA PHE A 451 28.87 11.37 13.81
C PHE A 451 28.96 11.78 15.29
N LEU A 452 30.03 12.48 15.65
CA LEU A 452 30.22 13.05 17.00
C LEU A 452 30.10 12.01 18.11
N GLU A 453 30.85 10.90 18.00
CA GLU A 453 30.82 9.79 18.96
C GLU A 453 29.39 9.24 19.13
N ASP A 454 28.73 8.97 18.00
CA ASP A 454 27.37 8.45 17.89
C ASP A 454 26.23 9.33 18.41
N LYS A 455 26.54 10.55 18.89
CA LYS A 455 25.53 11.50 19.38
C LYS A 455 24.75 12.15 18.25
N MET A 456 25.28 12.22 17.04
CA MET A 456 24.59 12.84 15.90
C MET A 456 24.29 11.80 14.83
N LYS A 457 23.04 11.71 14.41
CA LYS A 457 22.59 10.78 13.38
C LYS A 457 21.95 11.53 12.21
N LEU A 458 22.51 11.34 11.03
CA LEU A 458 21.98 11.84 9.78
C LEU A 458 21.38 10.67 8.96
N ASP A 459 20.12 10.78 8.57
CA ASP A 459 19.43 9.85 7.69
C ASP A 459 19.00 10.59 6.42
N VAL A 460 19.57 10.23 5.28
CA VAL A 460 19.24 10.81 3.98
C VAL A 460 18.62 9.75 3.10
N GLY A 461 17.53 10.09 2.42
CA GLY A 461 16.81 9.23 1.50
C GLY A 461 16.50 9.94 0.19
N ALA A 462 16.58 9.21 -0.92
CA ALA A 462 16.15 9.66 -2.23
C ALA A 462 15.43 8.52 -2.95
N GLN A 463 14.28 8.82 -3.55
CA GLN A 463 13.50 7.88 -4.35
C GLN A 463 13.13 8.55 -5.66
N TYR A 464 13.26 7.82 -6.77
CA TYR A 464 12.80 8.25 -8.09
C TYR A 464 11.91 7.18 -8.68
N ILE A 465 10.72 7.59 -9.14
CA ILE A 465 9.71 6.74 -9.73
C ILE A 465 9.40 7.24 -11.14
N MET A 466 9.45 6.32 -12.11
CA MET A 466 8.94 6.53 -13.46
C MET A 466 7.76 5.59 -13.65
N GLN A 467 6.59 6.12 -14.00
CA GLN A 467 5.41 5.33 -14.29
C GLN A 467 4.90 5.66 -15.68
N LYS A 468 4.49 4.63 -16.43
CA LYS A 468 3.80 4.75 -17.71
C LYS A 468 2.59 3.85 -17.70
N ASP A 469 1.43 4.40 -18.01
CA ASP A 469 0.22 3.59 -18.19
C ASP A 469 -0.48 3.93 -19.50
N ARG A 470 -1.18 2.92 -20.02
CA ARG A 470 -1.91 3.01 -21.29
C ARG A 470 -3.27 2.34 -21.17
N ASN A 471 -4.29 3.05 -21.62
CA ASN A 471 -5.66 2.58 -21.74
C ASN A 471 -6.15 1.89 -20.47
N MET A 472 -5.91 2.48 -19.29
CA MET A 472 -6.54 2.00 -18.07
C MET A 472 -8.06 2.13 -18.20
N VAL A 473 -8.76 1.02 -17.98
CA VAL A 473 -10.22 0.91 -18.09
C VAL A 473 -10.78 0.79 -16.69
N ASN A 474 -11.90 1.46 -16.42
CA ASN A 474 -12.65 1.40 -15.17
C ASN A 474 -14.10 1.04 -15.55
N GLN A 475 -15.11 1.51 -14.83
CA GLN A 475 -16.51 1.43 -15.24
C GLN A 475 -16.91 2.58 -16.18
N GLY A 476 -18.09 2.50 -16.78
CA GLY A 476 -18.65 3.49 -17.70
C GLY A 476 -18.83 2.90 -19.10
N ILE A 477 -19.28 3.70 -20.06
CA ILE A 477 -19.58 3.24 -21.43
C ILE A 477 -18.69 3.89 -22.49
N TYR A 478 -18.26 5.14 -22.30
CA TYR A 478 -17.38 5.86 -23.22
C TYR A 478 -15.94 5.44 -23.00
N ALA A 479 -15.25 5.14 -24.10
CA ALA A 479 -13.91 4.57 -24.09
C ALA A 479 -13.77 3.31 -23.22
N ASN A 480 -14.88 2.60 -22.97
CA ASN A 480 -14.89 1.30 -22.32
C ASN A 480 -15.18 0.22 -23.36
N PRO A 481 -14.24 -0.69 -23.64
CA PRO A 481 -14.49 -1.73 -24.63
C PRO A 481 -15.40 -2.85 -24.11
N LEU A 482 -15.61 -2.96 -22.79
CA LEU A 482 -16.41 -4.04 -22.18
C LEU A 482 -17.89 -3.91 -22.51
N SER A 483 -18.41 -2.69 -22.66
CA SER A 483 -19.82 -2.50 -23.04
C SER A 483 -20.12 -3.12 -24.39
N SER A 484 -19.28 -2.88 -25.39
CA SER A 484 -19.43 -3.48 -26.72
C SER A 484 -19.11 -4.98 -26.77
N ALA A 485 -18.06 -5.42 -26.05
CA ALA A 485 -17.69 -6.84 -26.03
C ALA A 485 -18.78 -7.70 -25.36
N TYR A 486 -19.28 -7.29 -24.20
CA TYR A 486 -20.27 -8.09 -23.47
C TYR A 486 -21.63 -8.15 -24.17
N LEU A 487 -22.01 -7.07 -24.85
CA LEU A 487 -23.28 -6.94 -25.55
C LEU A 487 -23.21 -7.41 -27.01
N PHE A 488 -22.16 -8.13 -27.41
CA PHE A 488 -22.01 -8.63 -28.78
C PHE A 488 -23.21 -9.53 -29.17
N PRO A 489 -23.86 -9.29 -30.32
CA PRO A 489 -25.02 -10.09 -30.75
C PRO A 489 -24.68 -11.56 -30.98
N ARG A 490 -25.47 -12.46 -30.39
CA ARG A 490 -25.21 -13.91 -30.46
C ARG A 490 -25.57 -14.48 -31.83
N GLY A 491 -24.72 -15.35 -32.36
CA GLY A 491 -24.88 -15.91 -33.72
C GLY A 491 -24.20 -15.09 -34.83
N ASN A 492 -23.68 -13.90 -34.51
CA ASN A 492 -22.74 -13.19 -35.39
C ASN A 492 -21.33 -13.77 -35.24
N ASP A 493 -20.51 -13.68 -36.29
CA ASP A 493 -19.11 -14.12 -36.26
C ASP A 493 -18.24 -13.04 -35.63
N TRP A 494 -17.52 -13.37 -34.55
CA TRP A 494 -16.66 -12.43 -33.84
C TRP A 494 -15.37 -12.10 -34.61
N GLU A 495 -14.89 -13.01 -35.48
CA GLU A 495 -13.65 -12.81 -36.23
C GLU A 495 -13.74 -11.62 -37.21
N ASP A 496 -14.92 -11.38 -37.78
CA ASP A 496 -15.18 -10.23 -38.65
C ASP A 496 -14.93 -8.89 -37.92
N TYR A 497 -15.22 -8.84 -36.62
CA TYR A 497 -15.11 -7.65 -35.77
C TYR A 497 -13.73 -7.50 -35.13
N LYS A 498 -12.96 -8.60 -34.96
CA LYS A 498 -11.54 -8.53 -34.59
C LYS A 498 -10.74 -7.75 -35.62
N MET A 499 -11.10 -7.87 -36.89
CA MET A 499 -10.66 -6.94 -37.92
C MET A 499 -11.47 -5.63 -37.75
N TYR A 500 -11.03 -4.77 -36.84
CA TYR A 500 -11.84 -3.64 -36.36
C TYR A 500 -11.78 -2.39 -37.23
N GLU A 501 -10.98 -2.40 -38.29
CA GLU A 501 -10.85 -1.29 -39.24
C GLU A 501 -10.86 -1.79 -40.69
N ARG A 502 -11.34 -0.95 -41.61
CA ARG A 502 -11.34 -1.18 -43.06
C ARG A 502 -10.81 0.07 -43.76
N TYR A 503 -10.16 -0.12 -44.90
CA TYR A 503 -9.68 1.01 -45.68
C TYR A 503 -10.86 1.70 -46.39
N ASP A 504 -11.00 3.00 -46.16
CA ASP A 504 -12.00 3.85 -46.78
C ASP A 504 -11.36 4.59 -47.97
N LEU A 505 -11.86 4.35 -49.18
CA LEU A 505 -11.35 4.94 -50.42
C LEU A 505 -11.71 6.43 -50.55
N GLU A 506 -12.81 6.87 -49.94
CA GLU A 506 -13.28 8.26 -50.00
C GLU A 506 -12.45 9.13 -49.04
N ARG A 507 -12.20 8.64 -47.83
CA ARG A 507 -11.39 9.33 -46.82
C ARG A 507 -9.89 9.05 -46.94
N ASN A 508 -9.50 8.07 -47.76
CA ASN A 508 -8.12 7.63 -47.96
C ASN A 508 -7.40 7.27 -46.64
N MET A 509 -8.11 6.58 -45.73
CA MET A 509 -7.61 6.18 -44.42
C MET A 509 -8.35 4.94 -43.91
N TYR A 510 -7.81 4.29 -42.87
CA TYR A 510 -8.55 3.24 -42.16
C TYR A 510 -9.62 3.85 -41.26
N THR A 511 -10.85 3.37 -41.42
CA THR A 511 -12.00 3.73 -40.59
C THR A 511 -12.50 2.53 -39.80
N GLN A 512 -13.21 2.82 -38.72
CA GLN A 512 -13.77 1.81 -37.84
C GLN A 512 -14.77 0.90 -38.57
N TYR A 513 -14.63 -0.42 -38.39
CA TYR A 513 -15.61 -1.41 -38.81
C TYR A 513 -16.53 -1.78 -37.64
N TRP A 514 -17.75 -1.24 -37.69
CA TRP A 514 -18.80 -1.50 -36.70
C TRP A 514 -20.19 -1.45 -37.37
N PRO A 515 -20.54 -2.45 -38.20
CA PRO A 515 -21.73 -2.41 -39.08
C PRO A 515 -23.05 -2.39 -38.33
N GLN A 516 -23.07 -2.87 -37.07
CA GLN A 516 -24.22 -2.80 -36.17
C GLN A 516 -24.53 -1.38 -35.65
N GLY A 517 -23.67 -0.40 -35.94
CA GLY A 517 -23.88 1.00 -35.58
C GLY A 517 -23.72 1.32 -34.09
N GLY A 518 -23.89 2.60 -33.75
CA GLY A 518 -23.87 3.09 -32.38
C GLY A 518 -25.27 3.12 -31.78
N GLY A 519 -25.53 2.26 -30.80
CA GLY A 519 -26.66 2.42 -29.86
C GLY A 519 -26.19 3.07 -28.54
N SER A 520 -27.06 3.16 -27.53
CA SER A 520 -26.72 3.83 -26.25
C SER A 520 -25.53 3.22 -25.50
N PHE A 521 -25.28 1.90 -25.63
CA PHE A 521 -24.25 1.19 -24.85
C PHE A 521 -23.09 0.62 -25.68
N ARG A 522 -23.29 0.40 -27.00
CA ARG A 522 -22.32 -0.27 -27.90
C ARG A 522 -21.81 0.67 -28.98
N LEU A 523 -21.22 1.77 -28.55
CA LEU A 523 -20.95 2.92 -29.41
C LEU A 523 -19.87 2.65 -30.47
N GLN A 524 -18.96 1.71 -30.19
CA GLN A 524 -17.75 1.47 -30.98
C GLN A 524 -17.34 0.00 -30.92
N ASN A 525 -16.58 -0.44 -31.92
CA ASN A 525 -15.89 -1.71 -31.89
C ASN A 525 -14.91 -1.76 -30.70
N PRO A 526 -14.91 -2.83 -29.89
CA PRO A 526 -14.06 -2.91 -28.70
C PRO A 526 -12.56 -2.87 -29.02
N TYR A 527 -12.13 -3.38 -30.17
CA TYR A 527 -10.73 -3.27 -30.59
C TYR A 527 -10.38 -1.89 -31.15
N TRP A 528 -11.35 -1.17 -31.74
CA TRP A 528 -11.15 0.26 -32.06
C TRP A 528 -10.88 1.06 -30.80
N ILE A 529 -11.67 0.86 -29.74
CA ILE A 529 -11.41 1.50 -28.43
C ILE A 529 -10.00 1.15 -27.94
N ASN A 530 -9.59 -0.11 -28.01
CA ASN A 530 -8.28 -0.56 -27.55
C ASN A 530 -7.10 0.04 -28.33
N TYR A 531 -7.19 0.16 -29.67
CA TYR A 531 -6.03 0.50 -30.52
C TYR A 531 -6.08 1.89 -31.18
N ARG A 532 -7.25 2.55 -31.13
CA ARG A 532 -7.51 3.85 -31.78
C ARG A 532 -8.09 4.91 -30.84
N ASN A 533 -8.51 4.54 -29.63
CA ASN A 533 -8.82 5.49 -28.56
C ASN A 533 -7.72 5.50 -27.49
N LEU A 534 -6.53 5.98 -27.89
CA LEU A 534 -5.33 5.89 -27.05
C LEU A 534 -5.38 6.92 -25.91
N ARG A 535 -5.16 6.42 -24.70
CA ARG A 535 -5.01 7.21 -23.48
C ARG A 535 -3.73 6.81 -22.82
N GLU A 536 -2.81 7.74 -22.71
CA GLU A 536 -1.45 7.47 -22.23
C GLU A 536 -1.12 8.44 -21.11
N ASN A 537 -0.51 7.94 -20.05
CA ASN A 537 -0.10 8.72 -18.92
C ASN A 537 1.38 8.46 -18.62
N ASP A 538 2.19 9.52 -18.60
CA ASP A 538 3.61 9.49 -18.28
C ASP A 538 3.85 10.30 -17.00
N LYS A 539 4.35 9.64 -15.94
CA LYS A 539 4.59 10.25 -14.63
C LYS A 539 6.05 10.09 -14.20
N ASP A 540 6.65 11.20 -13.79
CA ASP A 540 7.95 11.28 -13.13
C ASP A 540 7.77 11.82 -11.71
N ARG A 541 8.18 11.06 -10.70
CA ARG A 541 8.09 11.47 -9.29
C ARG A 541 9.42 11.31 -8.59
N TYR A 542 9.81 12.28 -7.78
CA TYR A 542 10.96 12.17 -6.91
C TYR A 542 10.62 12.59 -5.49
N MET A 543 11.10 11.79 -4.53
CA MET A 543 10.97 12.04 -3.11
C MET A 543 12.35 12.11 -2.48
N LEU A 544 12.64 13.24 -1.84
CA LEU A 544 13.91 13.48 -1.16
C LEU A 544 13.61 13.72 0.31
N SER A 545 14.33 13.04 1.21
CA SER A 545 14.17 13.23 2.65
C SER A 545 15.51 13.35 3.33
N ALA A 546 15.59 14.22 4.33
CA ALA A 546 16.72 14.32 5.24
C ALA A 546 16.19 14.43 6.67
N ALA A 547 16.79 13.67 7.58
CA ALA A 547 16.52 13.72 9.00
C ALA A 547 17.84 13.80 9.77
N LEU A 548 17.97 14.78 10.65
CA LEU A 548 19.14 14.95 11.51
C LEU A 548 18.67 14.91 12.95
N SER A 549 19.27 14.05 13.77
CA SER A 549 19.02 14.01 15.21
C SER A 549 20.31 14.14 16.01
N TYR A 550 20.23 14.80 17.15
CA TYR A 550 21.36 15.03 18.06
C TYR A 550 20.95 14.71 19.50
N ASP A 551 21.67 13.76 20.11
CA ASP A 551 21.54 13.39 21.51
C ASP A 551 22.31 14.38 22.37
N ILE A 552 21.56 15.32 22.96
CA ILE A 552 22.11 16.32 23.88
C ILE A 552 22.53 15.64 25.18
N LEU A 553 21.67 14.74 25.66
CA LEU A 553 21.89 13.86 26.82
C LEU A 553 21.37 12.47 26.46
N SER A 554 21.75 11.43 27.21
CA SER A 554 21.25 10.05 26.99
C SER A 554 19.73 9.90 27.03
N TRP A 555 19.03 10.87 27.65
CA TRP A 555 17.57 10.93 27.77
C TRP A 555 16.94 12.09 26.98
N LEU A 556 17.73 12.94 26.31
CA LEU A 556 17.25 14.15 25.62
C LEU A 556 17.83 14.23 24.21
N ASN A 557 16.95 14.19 23.22
CA ASN A 557 17.29 14.23 21.80
C ASN A 557 16.53 15.35 21.09
N VAL A 558 17.19 16.04 20.16
CA VAL A 558 16.52 16.96 19.22
C VAL A 558 16.64 16.41 17.80
N ALA A 559 15.56 16.42 17.03
CA ALA A 559 15.53 15.92 15.66
C ALA A 559 14.80 16.88 14.73
N GLY A 560 15.38 17.14 13.56
CA GLY A 560 14.74 17.87 12.47
C GLY A 560 14.58 16.97 11.26
N ARG A 561 13.44 17.05 10.57
CA ARG A 561 13.18 16.30 9.34
C ARG A 561 12.62 17.20 8.25
N VAL A 562 13.01 16.94 7.01
CA VAL A 562 12.43 17.57 5.82
C VAL A 562 12.19 16.52 4.75
N ARG A 563 11.06 16.61 4.04
CA ARG A 563 10.78 15.85 2.82
C ARG A 563 10.27 16.79 1.73
N LEU A 564 10.77 16.56 0.52
CA LEU A 564 10.24 17.10 -0.72
C LEU A 564 9.68 15.95 -1.54
N ASP A 565 8.45 16.07 -2.01
CA ASP A 565 7.78 15.07 -2.85
C ASP A 565 7.13 15.78 -4.03
N ASN A 566 7.68 15.60 -5.22
CA ASN A 566 7.21 16.26 -6.42
C ASN A 566 6.91 15.24 -7.52
N SER A 567 5.76 15.43 -8.17
CA SER A 567 5.29 14.61 -9.29
C SER A 567 4.97 15.48 -10.50
N TYR A 568 5.36 15.02 -11.67
CA TYR A 568 5.08 15.63 -12.97
C TYR A 568 4.38 14.58 -13.81
N ASN A 569 3.16 14.88 -14.23
CA ASN A 569 2.30 13.95 -14.93
C ASN A 569 1.85 14.55 -16.27
N THR A 570 2.00 13.80 -17.36
CA THR A 570 1.49 14.16 -18.68
C THR A 570 0.48 13.11 -19.12
N TYR A 571 -0.79 13.49 -19.15
CA TYR A 571 -1.87 12.66 -19.66
C TYR A 571 -2.23 13.10 -21.08
N THR A 572 -2.37 12.14 -22.00
CA THR A 572 -2.74 12.41 -23.39
C THR A 572 -3.89 11.54 -23.84
N GLN A 573 -4.80 12.12 -24.63
CA GLN A 573 -5.92 11.44 -25.29
C GLN A 573 -5.77 11.63 -26.80
N LYS A 574 -5.82 10.53 -27.55
CA LYS A 574 -5.76 10.52 -29.01
C LYS A 574 -6.86 9.61 -29.52
N TYR A 575 -7.97 10.18 -29.97
CA TYR A 575 -9.06 9.43 -30.59
C TYR A 575 -8.98 9.60 -32.10
N TYR A 576 -8.83 8.50 -32.81
CA TYR A 576 -8.63 8.56 -34.26
C TYR A 576 -9.91 8.96 -35.00
N ALA A 577 -9.76 9.55 -36.18
CA ALA A 577 -10.83 9.83 -37.13
C ALA A 577 -11.71 8.58 -37.35
N SER A 578 -13.02 8.77 -37.47
CA SER A 578 -14.08 7.74 -37.43
C SER A 578 -14.43 7.16 -36.04
N THR A 579 -13.77 7.62 -34.98
CA THR A 579 -14.36 7.55 -33.64
C THR A 579 -15.67 8.33 -33.65
N ILE A 580 -16.71 7.79 -33.00
CA ILE A 580 -18.05 8.39 -33.01
C ILE A 580 -18.02 9.83 -32.48
N ALA A 581 -18.80 10.72 -33.13
CA ALA A 581 -18.79 12.15 -32.85
C ALA A 581 -19.18 12.50 -31.39
N THR A 582 -20.00 11.69 -30.72
CA THR A 582 -20.33 11.86 -29.29
C THR A 582 -19.10 11.80 -28.37
N ILE A 583 -18.01 11.15 -28.81
CA ILE A 583 -16.77 10.99 -28.03
C ILE A 583 -15.64 11.83 -28.61
N ALA A 584 -15.46 11.84 -29.94
CA ALA A 584 -14.38 12.58 -30.58
C ALA A 584 -14.72 14.05 -30.86
N GLU A 585 -15.99 14.47 -30.69
CA GLU A 585 -16.48 15.83 -30.90
C GLU A 585 -16.27 16.37 -32.34
N GLY A 586 -15.81 15.52 -33.28
CA GLY A 586 -15.53 15.88 -34.66
C GLY A 586 -15.09 14.70 -35.52
N GLU A 587 -14.92 14.92 -36.83
CA GLU A 587 -14.72 13.85 -37.82
C GLU A 587 -13.26 13.43 -38.03
N ASN A 588 -12.31 14.32 -37.75
CA ASN A 588 -10.88 14.15 -38.04
C ASN A 588 -10.07 13.59 -36.85
N GLY A 589 -10.75 13.31 -35.74
CA GLY A 589 -10.18 12.81 -34.49
C GLY A 589 -10.19 13.85 -33.37
N PHE A 590 -9.72 13.44 -32.20
CA PHE A 590 -9.66 14.25 -30.98
C PHE A 590 -8.27 14.19 -30.38
N TYR A 591 -7.76 15.32 -29.90
CA TYR A 591 -6.52 15.39 -29.15
C TYR A 591 -6.71 16.12 -27.83
N GLY A 592 -6.22 15.54 -26.75
CA GLY A 592 -6.16 16.15 -25.43
C GLY A 592 -4.79 15.96 -24.81
N VAL A 593 -4.30 16.98 -24.11
CA VAL A 593 -3.10 16.92 -23.27
C VAL A 593 -3.34 17.67 -21.97
N THR A 594 -3.03 17.02 -20.86
CA THR A 594 -3.07 17.61 -19.52
C THR A 594 -1.71 17.43 -18.85
N ASN A 595 -1.07 18.53 -18.47
CA ASN A 595 0.15 18.52 -17.70
C ASN A 595 -0.16 18.90 -16.26
N THR A 596 0.09 18.00 -15.31
CA THR A 596 -0.14 18.22 -13.88
C THR A 596 1.19 18.23 -13.14
N ARG A 597 1.35 19.20 -12.24
CA ARG A 597 2.49 19.34 -11.34
C ARG A 597 2.00 19.37 -9.91
N ASP A 598 2.40 18.35 -9.17
CA ASP A 598 2.07 18.17 -7.77
C ASP A 598 3.33 18.28 -6.92
N LYS A 599 3.23 19.00 -5.80
CA LYS A 599 4.34 19.22 -4.88
C LYS A 599 3.88 19.18 -3.44
N GLN A 600 4.68 18.53 -2.61
CA GLN A 600 4.61 18.63 -1.16
C GLN A 600 5.99 18.96 -0.59
N THR A 601 6.01 19.96 0.28
CA THR A 601 7.13 20.20 1.20
C THR A 601 6.63 19.98 2.62
N TYR A 602 7.25 19.04 3.33
CA TYR A 602 6.96 18.76 4.73
C TYR A 602 8.23 18.95 5.55
N ALA A 603 8.13 19.61 6.70
CA ALA A 603 9.22 19.72 7.66
C ALA A 603 8.70 19.61 9.09
N ASP A 604 9.46 18.99 9.99
CA ASP A 604 9.20 19.05 11.42
C ASP A 604 10.48 19.18 12.25
N LEU A 605 10.31 19.74 13.45
CA LEU A 605 11.30 19.80 14.50
C LEU A 605 10.71 19.14 15.75
N LEU A 606 11.48 18.25 16.37
CA LEU A 606 11.07 17.41 17.49
C LEU A 606 12.10 17.51 18.61
N LEU A 607 11.63 17.70 19.83
CA LEU A 607 12.36 17.49 21.06
C LEU A 607 11.82 16.24 21.74
N ASN A 608 12.66 15.22 21.89
CA ASN A 608 12.31 13.93 22.46
C ASN A 608 12.98 13.78 23.84
N ILE A 609 12.19 13.42 24.84
CA ILE A 609 12.59 13.19 26.22
C ILE A 609 12.25 11.74 26.56
N ASN A 610 13.22 10.94 26.95
CA ASN A 610 12.99 9.58 27.44
C ASN A 610 13.83 9.33 28.70
N LYS A 611 13.22 9.52 29.86
CA LYS A 611 13.91 9.52 31.15
C LYS A 611 13.22 8.60 32.15
N THR A 612 13.99 7.74 32.79
CA THR A 612 13.55 6.95 33.95
C THR A 612 13.97 7.66 35.24
N PHE A 613 13.10 7.66 36.25
CA PHE A 613 13.33 8.23 37.57
C PHE A 613 13.27 7.10 38.60
N GLY A 614 14.45 6.62 39.02
CA GLY A 614 14.55 5.39 39.80
C GLY A 614 14.08 4.17 39.00
N GLU A 615 13.60 3.15 39.70
CA GLU A 615 13.07 1.91 39.10
C GLU A 615 11.57 1.99 38.83
N ASP A 616 10.88 2.95 39.46
CA ASP A 616 9.42 3.00 39.52
C ASP A 616 8.80 3.91 38.46
N TRP A 617 9.45 4.97 38.00
CA TRP A 617 8.82 5.96 37.13
C TRP A 617 9.55 6.09 35.79
N SER A 618 8.79 6.17 34.70
CA SER A 618 9.30 6.47 33.36
C SER A 618 8.53 7.63 32.74
N LEU A 619 9.24 8.57 32.12
CA LEU A 619 8.66 9.65 31.34
C LEU A 619 9.18 9.56 29.91
N THR A 620 8.26 9.48 28.95
CA THR A 620 8.59 9.66 27.55
C THR A 620 7.72 10.78 26.96
N ALA A 621 8.33 11.92 26.67
CA ALA A 621 7.65 13.09 26.13
C ALA A 621 8.24 13.55 24.80
N ASN A 622 7.40 14.05 23.90
CA ASN A 622 7.80 14.61 22.62
C ASN A 622 7.11 15.97 22.45
N ILE A 623 7.86 16.99 22.05
CA ILE A 623 7.34 18.32 21.72
C ILE A 623 7.78 18.63 20.31
N GLY A 624 6.90 19.14 19.47
CA GLY A 624 7.24 19.42 18.09
C GLY A 624 6.43 20.50 17.41
N ALA A 625 6.98 20.94 16.29
CA ALA A 625 6.30 21.81 15.34
C ALA A 625 6.43 21.21 13.94
N SER A 626 5.38 21.34 13.11
CA SER A 626 5.39 20.85 11.72
C SER A 626 4.88 21.90 10.75
N TYR A 627 5.39 21.84 9.52
CA TYR A 627 4.98 22.63 8.39
C TYR A 627 4.71 21.71 7.19
N SER A 628 3.55 21.84 6.57
CA SER A 628 3.19 21.14 5.33
C SER A 628 2.67 22.15 4.31
N ASP A 629 3.25 22.18 3.11
CA ASP A 629 2.80 23.00 1.98
C ASP A 629 2.59 22.08 0.78
N ASN A 630 1.33 21.94 0.37
CA ASN A 630 0.90 21.13 -0.76
C ASN A 630 0.44 22.07 -1.88
N ARG A 631 0.86 21.79 -3.12
CA ARG A 631 0.48 22.56 -4.30
C ARG A 631 0.19 21.62 -5.47
N SER A 632 -0.90 21.88 -6.17
CA SER A 632 -1.27 21.19 -7.40
C SER A 632 -1.56 22.23 -8.47
N GLU A 633 -1.03 22.02 -9.67
CA GLU A 633 -1.22 22.88 -10.83
C GLU A 633 -1.46 22.00 -12.05
N ALA A 634 -2.50 22.25 -12.82
CA ALA A 634 -2.80 21.52 -14.04
C ALA A 634 -3.13 22.49 -15.18
N LEU A 635 -2.52 22.25 -16.34
CA LEU A 635 -2.84 22.92 -17.59
C LEU A 635 -3.32 21.89 -18.60
N ALA A 636 -4.54 22.05 -19.08
CA ALA A 636 -5.16 21.14 -20.05
C ALA A 636 -5.55 21.89 -21.34
N VAL A 637 -5.30 21.23 -22.47
CA VAL A 637 -5.82 21.66 -23.77
C VAL A 637 -6.37 20.44 -24.49
N SER A 638 -7.62 20.51 -24.94
CA SER A 638 -8.28 19.39 -25.62
C SER A 638 -9.31 19.85 -26.64
N GLY A 639 -9.68 18.97 -27.57
CA GLY A 639 -10.76 19.23 -28.53
C GLY A 639 -10.67 18.37 -29.78
N PRO A 640 -11.66 18.48 -30.67
CA PRO A 640 -11.60 17.86 -31.99
C PRO A 640 -10.51 18.51 -32.85
N ILE A 641 -9.90 17.72 -33.72
CA ILE A 641 -9.08 18.22 -34.82
C ILE A 641 -10.03 18.91 -35.81
N ALA A 642 -9.68 20.14 -36.21
CA ALA A 642 -10.51 20.96 -37.10
C ALA A 642 -10.87 20.21 -38.40
N ALA A 643 -12.04 20.52 -38.96
CA ALA A 643 -12.54 19.88 -40.18
C ALA A 643 -11.60 20.07 -41.39
N ASN A 644 -10.88 21.19 -41.46
CA ASN A 644 -9.85 21.48 -42.46
C ASN A 644 -8.44 21.01 -42.06
N GLY A 645 -8.29 20.35 -40.91
CA GLY A 645 -7.05 19.78 -40.41
C GLY A 645 -6.71 18.43 -41.04
N LEU A 646 -5.54 17.91 -40.70
CA LEU A 646 -5.09 16.58 -41.13
C LEU A 646 -5.66 15.51 -40.17
N PRO A 647 -6.47 14.57 -40.66
CA PRO A 647 -7.01 13.49 -39.84
C PRO A 647 -5.90 12.69 -39.15
N ASN A 648 -6.11 12.33 -37.88
CA ASN A 648 -5.16 11.55 -37.07
C ASN A 648 -3.78 12.22 -36.84
N PHE A 649 -3.62 13.51 -37.14
CA PHE A 649 -2.41 14.26 -36.83
C PHE A 649 -2.57 15.02 -35.51
N PHE A 650 -2.29 14.32 -34.41
CA PHE A 650 -2.54 14.79 -33.05
C PHE A 650 -1.59 15.89 -32.60
N THR A 651 -1.99 17.15 -32.78
CA THR A 651 -1.26 18.32 -32.27
C THR A 651 -2.23 19.39 -31.78
N VAL A 652 -1.82 20.14 -30.75
CA VAL A 652 -2.61 21.27 -30.24
C VAL A 652 -2.88 22.33 -31.32
N ALA A 653 -1.96 22.47 -32.28
CA ALA A 653 -2.01 23.49 -33.33
C ALA A 653 -3.18 23.30 -34.33
N GLN A 654 -3.71 22.08 -34.46
CA GLN A 654 -4.83 21.78 -35.37
C GLN A 654 -6.16 21.62 -34.65
N LEU A 655 -6.21 21.83 -33.33
CA LEU A 655 -7.48 21.82 -32.60
C LEU A 655 -8.39 22.91 -33.15
N ASP A 656 -9.66 22.58 -33.26
CA ASP A 656 -10.68 23.52 -33.67
C ASP A 656 -10.72 24.74 -32.73
N LYS A 657 -10.81 25.94 -33.30
CA LYS A 657 -10.68 27.19 -32.54
C LYS A 657 -11.91 27.51 -31.71
N GLU A 658 -13.09 27.08 -32.16
CA GLU A 658 -14.38 27.39 -31.54
C GLU A 658 -14.72 26.35 -30.46
N THR A 659 -14.41 25.08 -30.72
CA THR A 659 -14.75 23.95 -29.83
C THR A 659 -13.58 23.47 -28.98
N GLY A 660 -12.35 23.91 -29.28
CA GLY A 660 -11.17 23.60 -28.48
C GLY A 660 -11.24 24.19 -27.07
N LYS A 661 -11.02 23.35 -26.07
CA LYS A 661 -11.08 23.67 -24.64
C LYS A 661 -9.68 23.95 -24.10
N ARG A 662 -9.57 25.00 -23.29
CA ARG A 662 -8.35 25.38 -22.56
C ARG A 662 -8.72 25.55 -21.11
N GLU A 663 -8.01 24.87 -20.23
CA GLU A 663 -8.33 24.85 -18.80
C GLU A 663 -7.06 24.95 -17.96
N GLU A 664 -7.13 25.77 -16.92
CA GLU A 664 -6.11 25.88 -15.88
C GLU A 664 -6.80 25.65 -14.53
N THR A 665 -6.33 24.65 -13.79
CA THR A 665 -6.82 24.34 -12.44
C THR A 665 -5.66 24.18 -11.48
N GLY A 666 -5.93 24.35 -10.19
CA GLY A 666 -4.91 24.18 -9.19
C GLY A 666 -5.33 24.65 -7.81
N TYR A 667 -4.48 24.38 -6.84
CA TYR A 667 -4.66 24.82 -5.46
C TYR A 667 -3.33 24.86 -4.71
N ARG A 668 -3.34 25.58 -3.58
CA ARG A 668 -2.30 25.56 -2.57
C ARG A 668 -2.94 25.43 -1.20
N GLU A 669 -2.44 24.48 -0.42
CA GLU A 669 -2.83 24.29 0.97
C GLU A 669 -1.59 24.29 1.84
N GLN A 670 -1.68 24.99 2.96
CA GLN A 670 -0.62 25.00 3.96
C GLN A 670 -1.19 24.68 5.32
N THR A 671 -0.48 23.92 6.12
CA THR A 671 -0.80 23.69 7.53
C THR A 671 0.45 23.83 8.36
N GLN A 672 0.37 24.66 9.39
CA GLN A 672 1.39 24.81 10.41
C GLN A 672 0.83 24.24 11.71
N SER A 673 1.67 23.61 12.53
CA SER A 673 1.19 22.96 13.74
C SER A 673 2.21 22.97 14.85
N ILE A 674 1.71 22.95 16.09
CA ILE A 674 2.47 22.68 17.30
C ILE A 674 1.79 21.53 18.02
N PHE A 675 2.57 20.59 18.54
CA PHE A 675 2.07 19.42 19.23
C PHE A 675 3.00 18.99 20.37
N ALA A 676 2.42 18.34 21.36
CA ALA A 676 3.13 17.73 22.46
C ALA A 676 2.47 16.41 22.86
N SER A 677 3.27 15.45 23.31
CA SER A 677 2.84 14.18 23.87
C SER A 677 3.68 13.88 25.10
N ALA A 678 3.06 13.38 26.17
CA ALA A 678 3.74 12.96 27.38
C ALA A 678 3.15 11.63 27.85
N GLU A 679 4.00 10.63 28.01
CA GLU A 679 3.65 9.32 28.53
C GLU A 679 4.37 9.10 29.86
N VAL A 680 3.59 8.88 30.92
CA VAL A 680 4.09 8.58 32.25
C VAL A 680 3.79 7.12 32.55
N GLY A 681 4.83 6.35 32.85
CA GLY A 681 4.74 4.97 33.30
C GLY A 681 5.08 4.85 34.78
N TYR A 682 4.38 3.98 35.49
CA TYR A 682 4.66 3.62 36.88
C TYR A 682 4.76 2.10 37.02
N ARG A 683 5.91 1.62 37.54
CA ARG A 683 6.25 0.21 37.83
C ARG A 683 5.99 -0.74 36.68
N SER A 684 6.21 -0.28 35.45
CA SER A 684 5.91 -1.04 34.22
C SER A 684 4.47 -1.58 34.15
N THR A 685 3.56 -0.99 34.93
CA THR A 685 2.22 -1.51 35.18
C THR A 685 1.16 -0.52 34.72
N TYR A 686 1.28 0.73 35.14
CA TYR A 686 0.33 1.80 34.81
C TYR A 686 0.97 2.75 33.83
N TYR A 687 0.26 3.06 32.75
CA TYR A 687 0.70 4.02 31.76
C TYR A 687 -0.40 5.04 31.49
N LEU A 688 -0.05 6.32 31.48
CA LEU A 688 -0.92 7.43 31.10
C LEU A 688 -0.24 8.22 29.99
N THR A 689 -0.92 8.32 28.85
CA THR A 689 -0.49 9.09 27.69
C THR A 689 -1.41 10.31 27.52
N LEU A 690 -0.82 11.49 27.49
CA LEU A 690 -1.49 12.76 27.18
C LEU A 690 -0.92 13.31 25.89
N THR A 691 -1.76 13.80 25.00
CA THR A 691 -1.34 14.42 23.74
C THR A 691 -2.21 15.64 23.45
N GLY A 692 -1.59 16.69 22.92
CA GLY A 692 -2.29 17.90 22.47
C GLY A 692 -1.65 18.41 21.19
N ARG A 693 -2.48 18.87 20.26
CA ARG A 693 -2.05 19.45 18.99
C ARG A 693 -2.92 20.64 18.64
N ASN A 694 -2.30 21.69 18.09
CA ASN A 694 -2.99 22.84 17.51
C ASN A 694 -2.54 23.01 16.06
N ASP A 695 -3.50 23.10 15.14
CA ASP A 695 -3.25 23.29 13.71
C ASP A 695 -3.74 24.67 13.25
N TRP A 696 -2.96 25.31 12.36
CA TRP A 696 -3.29 26.52 11.61
C TRP A 696 -3.32 26.19 10.11
N PRO A 697 -4.43 25.65 9.59
CA PRO A 697 -4.59 25.37 8.17
C PRO A 697 -5.01 26.64 7.41
N SER A 698 -4.45 26.83 6.21
CA SER A 698 -4.73 27.99 5.35
C SER A 698 -6.20 28.07 4.93
N GLN A 699 -6.92 26.95 4.93
CA GLN A 699 -8.36 26.94 4.69
C GLN A 699 -9.09 27.86 5.68
N LEU A 700 -8.68 27.89 6.95
CA LEU A 700 -9.28 28.76 7.99
C LEU A 700 -8.82 30.23 7.90
N ALA A 701 -7.90 30.59 7.00
CA ALA A 701 -7.32 31.94 6.90
C ALA A 701 -8.14 32.90 6.01
N GLY A 702 -9.48 32.80 6.07
CA GLY A 702 -10.38 33.69 5.33
C GLY A 702 -10.38 35.13 5.86
N PRO A 703 -10.70 36.15 5.03
CA PRO A 703 -10.65 37.58 5.42
C PRO A 703 -11.47 37.93 6.67
N ASN A 704 -12.59 37.23 6.88
CA ASN A 704 -13.49 37.42 8.02
C ASN A 704 -13.62 36.16 8.89
N SER A 705 -12.64 35.24 8.81
CA SER A 705 -12.71 33.99 9.58
C SER A 705 -12.66 34.28 11.08
N LYS A 706 -13.65 33.79 11.83
CA LYS A 706 -13.68 33.93 13.30
C LYS A 706 -12.64 33.07 14.03
N GLN A 707 -12.16 32.00 13.39
CA GLN A 707 -11.16 31.09 13.94
C GLN A 707 -10.07 30.80 12.91
N SER A 708 -8.81 30.98 13.28
CA SER A 708 -7.65 30.71 12.42
C SER A 708 -6.92 29.41 12.77
N SER A 709 -7.32 28.75 13.87
CA SER A 709 -6.70 27.52 14.36
C SER A 709 -7.65 26.71 15.23
N PHE A 710 -7.31 25.44 15.46
CA PHE A 710 -8.06 24.60 16.39
C PHE A 710 -7.15 23.63 17.16
N PHE A 711 -7.42 23.54 18.46
CA PHE A 711 -6.75 22.63 19.39
C PHE A 711 -7.58 21.36 19.60
N TYR A 712 -6.89 20.23 19.66
CA TYR A 712 -7.52 18.96 19.95
C TYR A 712 -6.62 18.06 20.84
N PRO A 713 -7.17 17.57 21.97
CA PRO A 713 -6.46 16.69 22.90
C PRO A 713 -6.74 15.20 22.67
N SER A 714 -5.87 14.38 23.23
CA SER A 714 -6.04 12.94 23.40
C SER A 714 -5.51 12.49 24.75
N VAL A 715 -6.24 11.59 25.42
CA VAL A 715 -5.84 10.94 26.66
C VAL A 715 -6.00 9.43 26.50
N GLY A 716 -5.04 8.68 26.99
CA GLY A 716 -5.14 7.24 27.02
C GLY A 716 -4.44 6.66 28.23
N GLY A 717 -5.01 5.59 28.77
CA GLY A 717 -4.45 4.85 29.89
C GLY A 717 -4.33 3.38 29.54
N SER A 718 -3.31 2.73 30.09
CA SER A 718 -3.25 1.27 30.09
C SER A 718 -2.73 0.71 31.40
N VAL A 719 -3.22 -0.49 31.74
CA VAL A 719 -2.86 -1.22 32.95
C VAL A 719 -2.51 -2.65 32.56
N VAL A 720 -1.28 -3.06 32.87
CA VAL A 720 -0.77 -4.41 32.67
C VAL A 720 -1.14 -5.25 33.89
N LEU A 721 -2.30 -5.91 33.85
CA LEU A 721 -2.85 -6.68 34.97
C LEU A 721 -1.95 -7.86 35.38
N SER A 722 -1.17 -8.42 34.46
CA SER A 722 -0.21 -9.48 34.76
C SER A 722 0.94 -9.04 35.66
N GLU A 723 1.20 -7.74 35.77
CA GLU A 723 2.20 -7.17 36.71
C GLU A 723 1.56 -6.87 38.08
N LEU A 724 0.22 -6.76 38.16
CA LEU A 724 -0.51 -6.48 39.41
C LEU A 724 -0.89 -7.75 40.18
N PHE A 725 -1.28 -8.79 39.46
CA PHE A 725 -1.83 -10.01 40.03
C PHE A 725 -1.02 -11.21 39.56
N LYS A 726 -0.84 -12.18 40.45
CA LYS A 726 -0.34 -13.50 40.06
C LYS A 726 -1.45 -14.24 39.33
N LEU A 727 -1.45 -14.16 38.00
CA LEU A 727 -2.41 -14.84 37.14
C LEU A 727 -2.10 -16.36 37.08
N PRO A 728 -3.09 -17.21 36.70
CA PRO A 728 -2.84 -18.63 36.43
C PRO A 728 -1.75 -18.79 35.35
N GLU A 729 -0.94 -19.86 35.41
CA GLU A 729 0.14 -20.12 34.44
C GLU A 729 -0.34 -20.19 32.98
N SER A 730 -1.64 -20.46 32.77
CA SER A 730 -2.27 -20.43 31.46
C SER A 730 -2.39 -19.02 30.87
N ILE A 731 -2.22 -17.93 31.62
CA ILE A 731 -2.30 -16.54 31.14
C ILE A 731 -0.97 -15.86 31.45
N SER A 732 -0.14 -15.67 30.43
CA SER A 732 1.20 -15.08 30.58
C SER A 732 1.20 -13.56 30.48
N TYR A 733 0.19 -12.97 29.86
CA TYR A 733 0.07 -11.51 29.72
C TYR A 733 -1.39 -11.10 29.68
N LEU A 734 -1.74 -10.04 30.39
CA LEU A 734 -3.07 -9.46 30.37
C LEU A 734 -2.96 -7.95 30.53
N LYS A 735 -3.57 -7.21 29.61
CA LYS A 735 -3.56 -5.75 29.58
C LYS A 735 -4.94 -5.21 29.26
N LEU A 736 -5.34 -4.19 30.03
CA LEU A 736 -6.49 -3.36 29.73
C LEU A 736 -6.02 -2.00 29.24
N ARG A 737 -6.71 -1.45 28.24
CA ARG A 737 -6.43 -0.13 27.69
C ARG A 737 -7.71 0.63 27.42
N ALA A 738 -7.67 1.94 27.60
CA ALA A 738 -8.74 2.85 27.25
C ALA A 738 -8.16 4.15 26.71
N SER A 739 -8.80 4.74 25.72
CA SER A 739 -8.41 6.05 25.19
C SER A 739 -9.61 6.87 24.75
N TRP A 740 -9.43 8.19 24.80
CA TRP A 740 -10.33 9.17 24.23
C TRP A 740 -9.50 10.20 23.46
N ALA A 741 -9.95 10.57 22.27
CA ALA A 741 -9.31 11.59 21.46
C ALA A 741 -10.35 12.41 20.71
N SER A 742 -10.00 13.67 20.51
CA SER A 742 -10.65 14.56 19.58
C SER A 742 -9.66 14.86 18.45
N VAL A 743 -10.12 14.90 17.20
CA VAL A 743 -9.30 15.32 16.05
C VAL A 743 -10.13 16.24 15.18
N GLY A 744 -9.55 17.39 14.79
CA GLY A 744 -10.20 18.33 13.89
C GLY A 744 -9.72 18.19 12.45
N LEU A 745 -10.60 18.38 11.49
CA LEU A 745 -10.33 18.42 10.05
C LEU A 745 -10.80 19.78 9.52
N PRO A 746 -9.97 20.54 8.78
CA PRO A 746 -10.46 21.75 8.12
C PRO A 746 -11.52 21.39 7.08
N PHE A 747 -12.37 22.34 6.73
CA PHE A 747 -13.35 22.19 5.66
C PHE A 747 -12.66 22.25 4.27
N GLY A 748 -13.45 22.03 3.21
CA GLY A 748 -12.97 22.04 1.84
C GLY A 748 -12.28 23.35 1.41
N ARG A 749 -11.45 23.27 0.37
CA ARG A 749 -10.76 24.43 -0.21
C ARG A 749 -11.77 25.49 -0.66
N PHE A 750 -11.33 26.74 -0.65
CA PHE A 750 -12.05 27.84 -1.32
C PHE A 750 -13.45 28.18 -0.79
N LEU A 751 -13.81 27.75 0.43
CA LEU A 751 -15.09 28.12 1.06
C LEU A 751 -15.00 29.40 1.91
N ALA A 752 -13.80 29.88 2.23
CA ALA A 752 -13.59 31.06 3.08
C ALA A 752 -13.54 32.39 2.30
N TYR A 753 -13.60 32.33 0.97
CA TYR A 753 -13.58 33.48 0.08
C TYR A 753 -14.35 33.16 -1.22
N PRO A 754 -14.93 34.16 -1.90
CA PRO A 754 -15.67 33.93 -3.14
C PRO A 754 -14.72 33.49 -4.26
N THR A 755 -15.10 32.46 -5.02
CA THR A 755 -14.40 32.05 -6.25
C THR A 755 -15.29 32.24 -7.46
N PHE A 756 -14.66 32.31 -8.63
CA PHE A 756 -15.32 32.40 -9.93
C PHE A 756 -14.91 31.19 -10.74
N SER A 757 -15.89 30.39 -11.19
CA SER A 757 -15.62 29.25 -12.06
C SER A 757 -15.66 29.66 -13.53
N TRP A 758 -14.70 29.21 -14.32
CA TRP A 758 -14.74 29.35 -15.77
C TRP A 758 -15.80 28.41 -16.35
N ASN A 759 -16.76 28.94 -17.10
CA ASN A 759 -17.75 28.15 -17.82
C ASN A 759 -17.27 27.97 -19.27
N THR A 760 -16.88 26.74 -19.61
CA THR A 760 -16.36 26.38 -20.94
C THR A 760 -17.42 26.46 -22.04
N SER A 761 -18.70 26.28 -21.72
CA SER A 761 -19.81 26.38 -22.69
C SER A 761 -20.13 27.82 -23.08
N THR A 762 -19.93 28.78 -22.16
CA THR A 762 -20.20 30.21 -22.44
C THR A 762 -18.94 31.02 -22.72
N GLY A 763 -17.74 30.45 -22.48
CA GLY A 763 -16.47 31.16 -22.63
C GLY A 763 -16.30 32.35 -21.67
N ALA A 764 -16.89 32.27 -20.48
CA ALA A 764 -16.91 33.35 -19.49
C ALA A 764 -16.85 32.81 -18.06
N TYR A 765 -16.45 33.66 -17.10
CA TYR A 765 -16.58 33.32 -15.68
C TYR A 765 -18.06 33.38 -15.24
N SER A 766 -18.48 32.41 -14.44
CA SER A 766 -19.79 32.41 -13.80
C SER A 766 -19.91 33.49 -12.72
N SER A 767 -21.12 33.70 -12.17
CA SER A 767 -21.28 34.41 -10.90
C SER A 767 -20.53 33.71 -9.76
N GLN A 768 -20.39 34.36 -8.60
CA GLN A 768 -19.68 33.80 -7.45
C GLN A 768 -20.19 32.38 -7.14
N SER A 769 -19.26 31.42 -7.03
CA SER A 769 -19.58 30.00 -6.93
C SER A 769 -20.30 29.69 -5.60
N ALA A 770 -19.56 29.62 -4.50
CA ALA A 770 -20.06 29.37 -3.16
C ALA A 770 -20.16 30.68 -2.36
N TYR A 771 -21.21 30.81 -1.55
CA TYR A 771 -21.27 31.84 -0.53
C TYR A 771 -20.11 31.66 0.46
N PRO A 772 -19.26 32.69 0.69
CA PRO A 772 -18.13 32.56 1.60
C PRO A 772 -18.61 32.38 3.04
N LEU A 773 -18.16 31.31 3.70
CA LEU A 773 -18.44 31.08 5.10
C LEU A 773 -17.48 31.89 5.97
N TYR A 774 -18.02 32.64 6.93
CA TYR A 774 -17.23 33.50 7.83
C TYR A 774 -17.13 32.95 9.26
N ASP A 775 -18.16 32.24 9.73
CA ASP A 775 -18.15 31.52 11.02
C ASP A 775 -17.74 30.05 10.82
N LEU A 776 -16.52 29.87 10.31
CA LEU A 776 -15.99 28.56 9.99
C LEU A 776 -15.42 27.86 11.22
N LYS A 777 -15.85 26.63 11.42
CA LYS A 777 -15.36 25.70 12.45
C LYS A 777 -14.72 24.49 11.78
N PRO A 778 -13.74 23.83 12.41
CA PRO A 778 -13.27 22.53 11.93
C PRO A 778 -14.37 21.48 12.10
N GLU A 779 -14.41 20.53 11.16
CA GLU A 779 -15.12 19.26 11.34
C GLU A 779 -14.41 18.49 12.46
N ARG A 780 -15.16 17.96 13.43
CA ARG A 780 -14.58 17.42 14.66
C ARG A 780 -15.00 15.99 14.88
N THR A 781 -14.01 15.12 15.09
CA THR A 781 -14.19 13.69 15.34
C THR A 781 -13.78 13.37 16.76
N ASP A 782 -14.76 13.02 17.60
CA ASP A 782 -14.54 12.54 18.97
C ASP A 782 -14.64 11.02 19.00
N SER A 783 -13.63 10.36 19.55
CA SER A 783 -13.53 8.91 19.59
C SER A 783 -13.12 8.43 20.97
N TRP A 784 -13.77 7.38 21.46
CA TRP A 784 -13.26 6.59 22.58
C TRP A 784 -13.11 5.13 22.19
N GLU A 785 -12.19 4.45 22.85
CA GLU A 785 -11.88 3.04 22.65
C GLU A 785 -11.58 2.38 23.99
N VAL A 786 -12.03 1.13 24.16
CA VAL A 786 -11.63 0.24 25.24
C VAL A 786 -11.16 -1.07 24.63
N GLY A 787 -10.03 -1.59 25.08
CA GLY A 787 -9.47 -2.82 24.56
C GLY A 787 -8.85 -3.71 25.63
N LEU A 788 -8.77 -4.99 25.29
CA LEU A 788 -8.16 -6.05 26.09
C LEU A 788 -7.16 -6.79 25.20
N THR A 789 -5.94 -6.95 25.71
CA THR A 789 -4.91 -7.76 25.07
C THR A 789 -4.50 -8.88 26.03
N ALA A 790 -4.47 -10.12 25.56
CA ALA A 790 -4.15 -11.29 26.37
C ALA A 790 -3.23 -12.25 25.61
N ARG A 791 -2.26 -12.83 26.33
CA ARG A 791 -1.49 -13.99 25.87
C ARG A 791 -1.75 -15.16 26.80
N PHE A 792 -2.11 -16.29 26.24
CA PHE A 792 -2.52 -17.45 27.01
C PHE A 792 -2.07 -18.76 26.36
N LEU A 793 -2.00 -19.82 27.17
CA LEU A 793 -1.57 -21.16 26.82
C LEU A 793 -0.24 -21.18 26.04
N LYS A 794 0.67 -20.25 26.40
CA LYS A 794 2.01 -20.00 25.80
C LYS A 794 2.03 -19.56 24.33
N HIS A 795 1.03 -19.92 23.53
CA HIS A 795 1.07 -19.82 22.07
C HIS A 795 -0.03 -18.95 21.46
N PHE A 796 -1.02 -18.52 22.25
CA PHE A 796 -2.13 -17.70 21.77
C PHE A 796 -1.92 -16.23 22.11
N ASN A 797 -2.22 -15.37 21.14
CA ASN A 797 -2.30 -13.93 21.30
C ASN A 797 -3.71 -13.46 20.92
N PHE A 798 -4.37 -12.72 21.80
CA PHE A 798 -5.72 -12.23 21.60
C PHE A 798 -5.77 -10.73 21.84
N ASP A 799 -6.37 -10.00 20.92
CA ASP A 799 -6.67 -8.58 21.07
C ASP A 799 -8.11 -8.32 20.65
N VAL A 800 -8.83 -7.55 21.47
CA VAL A 800 -10.18 -7.07 21.16
C VAL A 800 -10.30 -5.61 21.52
N SER A 801 -10.91 -4.84 20.61
CA SER A 801 -11.20 -3.41 20.77
C SER A 801 -12.66 -3.12 20.51
N PHE A 802 -13.27 -2.34 21.40
CA PHE A 802 -14.58 -1.71 21.19
C PHE A 802 -14.39 -0.21 21.04
N TYR A 803 -14.98 0.36 20.01
CA TYR A 803 -14.85 1.79 19.72
C TYR A 803 -16.20 2.44 19.42
N ASN A 804 -16.24 3.74 19.69
CA ASN A 804 -17.32 4.61 19.25
C ASN A 804 -16.74 5.97 18.86
N THR A 805 -17.00 6.37 17.62
CA THR A 805 -16.53 7.60 17.00
C THR A 805 -17.73 8.42 16.52
N LYS A 806 -17.74 9.72 16.81
CA LYS A 806 -18.74 10.68 16.34
C LYS A 806 -18.04 11.83 15.61
N THR A 807 -18.47 12.11 14.38
CA THR A 807 -17.94 13.19 13.55
C THR A 807 -19.03 14.22 13.32
N TYR A 808 -18.84 15.44 13.81
CA TYR A 808 -19.82 16.54 13.82
C TYR A 808 -19.22 17.85 13.28
N ASN A 809 -20.07 18.85 13.03
CA ASN A 809 -19.73 20.08 12.30
C ASN A 809 -19.19 19.79 10.89
N GLN A 810 -19.76 18.79 10.23
CA GLN A 810 -19.41 18.44 8.86
C GLN A 810 -19.85 19.54 7.90
N THR A 811 -19.04 19.79 6.88
CA THR A 811 -19.37 20.78 5.87
C THR A 811 -20.06 20.09 4.70
N MET A 812 -21.28 20.51 4.38
CA MET A 812 -22.14 19.88 3.38
C MET A 812 -22.81 20.93 2.50
N ASP A 813 -22.97 20.62 1.22
CA ASP A 813 -23.72 21.46 0.29
C ASP A 813 -25.20 21.44 0.69
N ALA A 814 -25.75 22.61 1.02
CA ALA A 814 -27.12 22.75 1.44
C ALA A 814 -28.12 22.56 0.28
N LYS A 815 -27.68 22.47 -0.98
CA LYS A 815 -28.51 22.28 -2.18
C LYS A 815 -29.69 23.24 -2.19
N LEU A 816 -29.41 24.54 -2.02
CA LEU A 816 -30.39 25.62 -2.02
C LEU A 816 -30.45 26.29 -3.38
N SER A 817 -31.59 26.90 -3.70
CA SER A 817 -31.72 27.67 -4.94
C SER A 817 -30.74 28.85 -4.98
N PRO A 818 -30.05 29.08 -6.12
CA PRO A 818 -29.15 30.21 -6.28
C PRO A 818 -29.83 31.53 -5.92
N THR A 819 -29.24 32.31 -5.02
CA THR A 819 -29.80 33.56 -4.49
C THR A 819 -28.66 34.54 -4.20
N GLY A 820 -28.89 35.85 -4.37
CA GLY A 820 -27.89 36.89 -4.03
C GLY A 820 -26.61 36.85 -4.87
N GLY A 821 -26.63 36.24 -6.06
CA GLY A 821 -25.46 36.09 -6.94
C GLY A 821 -24.59 34.86 -6.66
N TYR A 822 -24.96 34.01 -5.70
CA TYR A 822 -24.26 32.78 -5.34
C TYR A 822 -24.96 31.54 -5.88
N SER A 823 -24.18 30.57 -6.36
CA SER A 823 -24.70 29.31 -6.90
C SER A 823 -24.80 28.18 -5.88
N THR A 824 -24.03 28.23 -4.78
CA THR A 824 -23.95 27.16 -3.77
C THR A 824 -23.88 27.75 -2.35
N PHE A 825 -24.52 27.08 -1.39
CA PHE A 825 -24.48 27.43 0.03
C PHE A 825 -24.06 26.21 0.83
N TYR A 826 -23.05 26.35 1.70
CA TYR A 826 -22.57 25.25 2.53
C TYR A 826 -23.08 25.42 3.97
N ALA A 827 -23.55 24.33 4.57
CA ALA A 827 -23.91 24.26 5.98
C ALA A 827 -22.83 23.50 6.75
N GLN A 828 -22.37 24.04 7.88
CA GLN A 828 -21.51 23.33 8.83
C GLN A 828 -22.35 22.73 9.95
N THR A 829 -22.94 21.57 9.66
CA THR A 829 -23.88 20.85 10.52
C THR A 829 -23.59 19.35 10.42
N GLY A 830 -24.55 18.48 10.70
CA GLY A 830 -24.36 17.05 10.50
C GLY A 830 -23.59 16.36 11.61
N ASN A 831 -23.97 15.10 11.84
CA ASN A 831 -23.37 14.25 12.86
C ASN A 831 -23.46 12.79 12.44
N VAL A 832 -22.32 12.14 12.24
CA VAL A 832 -22.23 10.73 11.84
C VAL A 832 -21.51 9.95 12.94
N ARG A 833 -22.05 8.79 13.28
CA ARG A 833 -21.48 7.88 14.28
C ARG A 833 -21.05 6.56 13.65
N ASN A 834 -19.84 6.13 13.97
CA ASN A 834 -19.38 4.76 13.77
C ASN A 834 -19.16 4.09 15.13
N ARG A 835 -19.60 2.85 15.28
CA ARG A 835 -19.32 2.05 16.48
C ARG A 835 -19.16 0.60 16.10
N GLY A 836 -18.22 -0.09 16.74
CA GLY A 836 -17.87 -1.42 16.30
C GLY A 836 -16.95 -2.17 17.24
N VAL A 837 -16.62 -3.37 16.80
CA VAL A 837 -15.67 -4.27 17.45
C VAL A 837 -14.62 -4.71 16.43
N GLU A 838 -13.38 -4.78 16.89
CA GLU A 838 -12.22 -5.35 16.20
C GLU A 838 -11.69 -6.49 17.07
N LEU A 839 -11.40 -7.63 16.46
CA LEU A 839 -10.86 -8.80 17.13
C LEU A 839 -9.74 -9.42 16.30
N SER A 840 -8.67 -9.83 16.97
CA SER A 840 -7.56 -10.59 16.42
C SER A 840 -7.25 -11.76 17.35
N LEU A 841 -7.13 -12.96 16.79
CA LEU A 841 -6.71 -14.17 17.49
C LEU A 841 -5.58 -14.83 16.70
N GLY A 842 -4.39 -14.81 17.26
CA GLY A 842 -3.19 -15.47 16.74
C GLY A 842 -2.85 -16.71 17.53
N TYR A 843 -2.34 -17.73 16.83
CA TYR A 843 -1.68 -18.90 17.38
C TYR A 843 -0.35 -19.07 16.67
N LYS A 844 0.73 -19.34 17.42
CA LYS A 844 2.02 -19.67 16.83
C LYS A 844 2.78 -20.67 17.70
N ASN A 845 3.19 -21.78 17.09
CA ASN A 845 4.06 -22.74 17.75
C ASN A 845 5.01 -23.42 16.77
N THR A 846 6.16 -23.86 17.29
CA THR A 846 7.17 -24.61 16.53
C THR A 846 7.50 -25.89 17.26
N TRP A 847 7.18 -27.02 16.63
CA TRP A 847 7.54 -28.36 17.06
C TRP A 847 8.72 -28.88 16.23
N ASN A 848 9.93 -28.84 16.80
CA ASN A 848 11.16 -29.25 16.13
C ASN A 848 11.36 -28.51 14.78
N LYS A 849 11.10 -29.17 13.64
CA LYS A 849 11.23 -28.58 12.30
C LYS A 849 9.91 -28.06 11.74
N PHE A 850 8.78 -28.34 12.40
CA PHE A 850 7.46 -27.94 11.96
C PHE A 850 7.01 -26.69 12.72
N SER A 851 6.69 -25.60 12.02
CA SER A 851 6.06 -24.41 12.59
C SER A 851 4.66 -24.24 12.02
N TRP A 852 3.71 -23.88 12.87
CA TRP A 852 2.37 -23.49 12.45
C TRP A 852 2.02 -22.14 13.07
N SER A 853 1.61 -21.22 12.21
CA SER A 853 1.03 -19.95 12.58
C SER A 853 -0.39 -19.88 12.03
N SER A 854 -1.36 -19.54 12.88
CA SER A 854 -2.75 -19.29 12.48
C SER A 854 -3.15 -17.91 12.97
N ASN A 855 -3.80 -17.11 12.13
CA ASN A 855 -4.28 -15.79 12.51
C ASN A 855 -5.70 -15.59 12.00
N TYR A 856 -6.61 -15.27 12.91
CA TYR A 856 -8.00 -14.95 12.62
C TYR A 856 -8.27 -13.49 12.97
N THR A 857 -8.85 -12.75 12.03
CA THR A 857 -9.31 -11.38 12.25
C THR A 857 -10.82 -11.27 12.01
N PHE A 858 -11.47 -10.46 12.84
CA PHE A 858 -12.88 -10.13 12.72
C PHE A 858 -13.09 -8.64 12.96
N SER A 859 -13.97 -8.03 12.18
CA SER A 859 -14.40 -6.67 12.42
C SER A 859 -15.86 -6.46 12.04
N ALA A 860 -16.57 -5.67 12.84
CA ALA A 860 -17.94 -5.26 12.56
C ALA A 860 -18.11 -3.79 12.93
N ASN A 861 -18.67 -2.99 12.02
CA ASN A 861 -18.93 -1.57 12.22
C ASN A 861 -20.37 -1.23 11.87
N LYS A 862 -20.99 -0.37 12.68
CA LYS A 862 -22.31 0.21 12.40
C LYS A 862 -22.20 1.72 12.24
N ASN A 863 -22.39 2.17 11.01
CA ASN A 863 -22.53 3.57 10.66
C ASN A 863 -23.97 4.06 10.91
N LYS A 864 -24.13 5.28 11.45
CA LYS A 864 -25.44 5.91 11.65
C LYS A 864 -25.35 7.43 11.49
N ILE A 865 -26.25 7.99 10.69
CA ILE A 865 -26.50 9.44 10.58
C ILE A 865 -27.38 9.86 11.76
N LEU A 866 -26.88 10.77 12.60
CA LEU A 866 -27.58 11.33 13.76
C LEU A 866 -28.27 12.66 13.41
N SER A 867 -27.64 13.49 12.57
CA SER A 867 -28.23 14.69 11.97
C SER A 867 -27.59 14.95 10.60
N LEU A 868 -28.30 15.68 9.73
CA LEU A 868 -27.78 16.25 8.48
C LEU A 868 -27.78 17.77 8.63
N ILE A 869 -28.62 18.51 7.91
CA ILE A 869 -28.75 19.96 8.07
C ILE A 869 -29.80 20.23 9.15
N ASP A 870 -29.39 20.91 10.22
CA ASP A 870 -30.26 21.19 11.36
C ASP A 870 -29.97 22.59 11.88
N GLY A 871 -30.99 23.47 11.80
CA GLY A 871 -30.90 24.86 12.26
C GLY A 871 -29.92 25.73 11.46
N TYR A 872 -29.72 25.45 10.16
CA TYR A 872 -28.86 26.29 9.31
C TYR A 872 -29.60 27.56 8.89
N ILE A 873 -29.07 28.73 9.24
CA ILE A 873 -29.62 30.02 8.80
C ILE A 873 -29.01 30.41 7.45
N ASN A 874 -29.83 30.56 6.42
CA ASN A 874 -29.40 31.06 5.12
C ASN A 874 -28.86 32.50 5.28
N PRO A 875 -27.59 32.77 4.93
CA PRO A 875 -26.96 34.06 5.19
C PRO A 875 -27.48 35.19 4.31
N VAL A 876 -28.20 34.88 3.23
CA VAL A 876 -28.78 35.88 2.31
C VAL A 876 -30.26 36.13 2.62
N THR A 877 -31.04 35.07 2.88
CA THR A 877 -32.49 35.21 3.11
C THR A 877 -32.88 35.31 4.58
N GLY A 878 -32.02 34.88 5.51
CA GLY A 878 -32.30 34.81 6.95
C GLY A 878 -33.20 33.64 7.36
N GLU A 879 -33.58 32.77 6.43
CA GLU A 879 -34.45 31.61 6.67
C GLU A 879 -33.69 30.47 7.38
N GLU A 880 -34.34 29.86 8.38
CA GLU A 880 -33.84 28.65 9.03
C GLU A 880 -34.21 27.40 8.22
N ILE A 881 -33.21 26.57 7.96
CA ILE A 881 -33.32 25.39 7.11
C ILE A 881 -32.88 24.16 7.89
N THR A 882 -33.77 23.18 7.96
CA THR A 882 -33.51 21.83 8.48
C THR A 882 -33.87 20.81 7.40
N LYS A 883 -32.95 19.90 7.11
CA LYS A 883 -33.13 18.79 6.17
C LYS A 883 -32.71 17.49 6.85
N ASP A 884 -33.64 16.55 6.93
CA ASP A 884 -33.41 15.18 7.43
C ASP A 884 -33.13 14.16 6.31
N ARG A 885 -33.21 14.62 5.05
CA ARG A 885 -32.98 13.85 3.83
C ARG A 885 -32.08 14.62 2.84
N MET A 886 -31.12 13.93 2.24
CA MET A 886 -30.27 14.48 1.18
C MET A 886 -29.97 13.43 0.10
N ASP A 887 -30.21 13.76 -1.16
CA ASP A 887 -29.77 12.93 -2.31
C ASP A 887 -28.35 13.36 -2.68
N VAL A 888 -27.41 12.42 -2.59
CA VAL A 888 -25.97 12.64 -2.83
C VAL A 888 -25.47 11.98 -4.10
N GLY A 889 -26.37 11.64 -5.03
CA GLY A 889 -26.02 11.03 -6.31
C GLY A 889 -26.20 9.52 -6.35
N GLY A 890 -25.68 8.91 -7.41
CA GLY A 890 -25.81 7.48 -7.69
C GLY A 890 -25.72 7.23 -9.20
N LEU A 891 -26.20 6.07 -9.64
CA LEU A 891 -26.27 5.70 -11.06
C LEU A 891 -27.72 5.56 -11.49
N SER A 892 -28.17 6.37 -12.45
CA SER A 892 -29.55 6.33 -12.96
C SER A 892 -30.54 6.35 -11.78
N LYS A 893 -31.42 5.33 -11.68
CA LYS A 893 -32.47 5.16 -10.67
C LYS A 893 -31.98 4.65 -9.31
N ALA A 894 -30.72 4.21 -9.21
CA ALA A 894 -30.10 3.77 -7.95
C ALA A 894 -29.40 4.96 -7.29
N ARG A 895 -29.93 5.42 -6.15
CA ARG A 895 -29.50 6.66 -5.49
C ARG A 895 -29.01 6.41 -4.07
N PHE A 896 -27.92 7.06 -3.70
CA PHE A 896 -27.51 7.23 -2.31
C PHE A 896 -28.32 8.37 -1.72
N ILE A 897 -29.22 8.02 -0.80
CA ILE A 897 -30.09 8.99 -0.13
C ILE A 897 -29.81 8.92 1.36
N LEU A 898 -29.21 9.98 1.87
CA LEU A 898 -28.90 10.11 3.28
C LEU A 898 -30.17 10.46 4.02
N LYS A 899 -30.53 9.68 5.04
CA LYS A 899 -31.66 9.97 5.93
C LYS A 899 -31.20 9.92 7.38
N VAL A 900 -31.68 10.84 8.21
CA VAL A 900 -31.44 10.77 9.66
C VAL A 900 -31.95 9.43 10.19
N GLY A 901 -31.10 8.74 10.96
CA GLY A 901 -31.38 7.37 11.44
C GLY A 901 -30.81 6.26 10.55
N GLY A 902 -30.56 6.54 9.27
CA GLY A 902 -29.93 5.64 8.30
C GLY A 902 -28.40 5.63 8.36
N SER A 903 -27.75 5.14 7.30
CA SER A 903 -26.29 5.07 7.14
C SER A 903 -25.81 5.84 5.89
N LEU A 904 -24.53 6.23 5.86
CA LEU A 904 -23.91 6.86 4.68
C LEU A 904 -23.84 5.93 3.46
N GLY A 905 -24.03 4.63 3.65
CA GLY A 905 -24.01 3.64 2.59
C GLY A 905 -25.40 3.22 2.12
N ASP A 906 -26.47 3.85 2.59
CA ASP A 906 -27.83 3.45 2.24
C ASP A 906 -28.16 3.74 0.76
N LEU A 907 -28.60 2.70 0.06
CA LEU A 907 -28.98 2.74 -1.35
C LEU A 907 -30.50 2.61 -1.46
N TYR A 908 -31.09 3.44 -2.32
CA TYR A 908 -32.52 3.49 -2.59
C TYR A 908 -32.80 3.37 -4.07
N SER A 909 -33.99 2.89 -4.39
CA SER A 909 -34.58 2.99 -5.71
C SER A 909 -35.64 4.09 -5.72
N GLN A 910 -35.65 4.92 -6.76
CA GLN A 910 -36.71 5.91 -7.01
C GLN A 910 -37.67 5.45 -8.12
N SER A 911 -37.63 4.17 -8.46
CA SER A 911 -38.46 3.57 -9.51
C SER A 911 -38.97 2.20 -9.07
N ASP A 912 -40.23 1.91 -9.41
CA ASP A 912 -40.85 0.59 -9.25
C ASP A 912 -41.60 0.22 -10.53
N LEU A 913 -42.00 -1.04 -10.65
CA LEU A 913 -43.04 -1.40 -11.61
C LEU A 913 -44.36 -0.76 -11.20
N LEU A 914 -45.16 -0.35 -12.19
CA LEU A 914 -46.53 0.10 -11.95
C LEU A 914 -47.34 -1.07 -11.37
N ARG A 915 -48.11 -0.80 -10.32
CA ARG A 915 -48.98 -1.78 -9.65
C ARG A 915 -50.44 -1.42 -9.77
N ASP A 916 -51.30 -2.43 -9.83
CA ASP A 916 -52.76 -2.26 -9.84
C ASP A 916 -53.31 -2.01 -8.42
N SER A 917 -54.63 -1.84 -8.29
CA SER A 917 -55.30 -1.64 -7.00
C SER A 917 -55.22 -2.82 -6.03
N ASN A 918 -54.81 -4.02 -6.51
CA ASN A 918 -54.55 -5.20 -5.70
C ASN A 918 -53.06 -5.38 -5.39
N ASN A 919 -52.24 -4.36 -5.67
CA ASN A 919 -50.79 -4.34 -5.50
C ASN A 919 -50.04 -5.38 -6.37
N LYS A 920 -50.67 -5.89 -7.43
CA LYS A 920 -50.05 -6.78 -8.43
C LYS A 920 -49.34 -5.96 -9.50
N ILE A 921 -48.33 -6.53 -10.15
CA ILE A 921 -47.64 -5.90 -11.29
C ILE A 921 -48.68 -5.67 -12.40
N TYR A 922 -48.82 -4.41 -12.82
CA TYR A 922 -49.72 -4.03 -13.88
C TYR A 922 -49.16 -4.46 -15.24
N VAL A 923 -49.97 -5.22 -15.97
CA VAL A 923 -49.70 -5.63 -17.35
C VAL A 923 -50.83 -5.09 -18.21
N ASN A 924 -50.50 -4.36 -19.27
CA ASN A 924 -51.50 -3.80 -20.17
C ASN A 924 -52.10 -4.89 -21.10
N ALA A 925 -53.12 -4.55 -21.89
CA ALA A 925 -53.77 -5.48 -22.81
C ALA A 925 -52.82 -6.10 -23.86
N ASP A 926 -51.72 -5.40 -24.19
CA ASP A 926 -50.70 -5.88 -25.12
C ASP A 926 -49.66 -6.81 -24.45
N GLY A 927 -49.80 -7.08 -23.15
CA GLY A 927 -48.86 -7.90 -22.39
C GLY A 927 -47.58 -7.17 -21.96
N ASN A 928 -47.56 -5.84 -21.99
CA ASN A 928 -46.40 -5.03 -21.59
C ASN A 928 -46.51 -4.59 -20.13
N VAL A 929 -45.35 -4.50 -19.46
CA VAL A 929 -45.23 -3.96 -18.10
C VAL A 929 -44.94 -2.45 -18.18
N ALA A 930 -45.49 -1.69 -17.24
CA ALA A 930 -45.20 -0.26 -17.10
C ALA A 930 -44.33 0.02 -15.87
N VAL A 931 -43.57 1.13 -15.93
CA VAL A 931 -42.68 1.59 -14.85
C VAL A 931 -43.24 2.86 -14.23
N ASN A 932 -43.14 2.98 -12.91
CA ASN A 932 -43.32 4.21 -12.16
C ASN A 932 -41.94 4.79 -11.79
N ASP A 933 -41.44 5.72 -12.60
CA ASP A 933 -40.14 6.39 -12.38
C ASP A 933 -40.19 7.55 -11.37
N LYS A 934 -41.31 7.70 -10.67
CA LYS A 934 -41.48 8.67 -9.58
C LYS A 934 -41.98 7.94 -8.33
N ALA A 935 -41.37 6.81 -8.02
CA ALA A 935 -41.66 6.11 -6.76
C ALA A 935 -41.04 6.88 -5.59
N ASP A 936 -41.64 6.73 -4.41
CA ASP A 936 -40.99 7.14 -3.16
C ASP A 936 -39.67 6.39 -2.97
N ASP A 937 -38.79 6.88 -2.10
CA ASP A 937 -37.48 6.23 -1.89
C ASP A 937 -37.65 4.80 -1.32
N ILE A 938 -37.50 3.79 -2.16
CA ILE A 938 -37.57 2.37 -1.78
C ILE A 938 -36.20 1.94 -1.26
N TYR A 939 -36.11 1.61 0.03
CA TYR A 939 -34.86 1.19 0.64
C TYR A 939 -34.40 -0.19 0.16
N LEU A 940 -33.20 -0.26 -0.42
CA LEU A 940 -32.62 -1.51 -0.92
C LEU A 940 -31.68 -2.17 0.10
N GLY A 941 -31.07 -1.37 0.97
CA GLY A 941 -30.07 -1.81 1.94
C GLY A 941 -28.89 -0.84 2.03
N SER A 942 -27.87 -1.20 2.80
CA SER A 942 -26.61 -0.45 2.88
C SER A 942 -25.50 -1.17 2.09
N VAL A 943 -24.68 -0.43 1.35
CA VAL A 943 -23.50 -1.00 0.66
C VAL A 943 -22.39 -1.38 1.64
N PHE A 944 -22.42 -0.88 2.87
CA PHE A 944 -21.43 -1.21 3.89
C PHE A 944 -21.60 -2.66 4.39
N PRO A 945 -20.48 -3.39 4.60
CA PRO A 945 -20.54 -4.73 5.16
C PRO A 945 -20.99 -4.68 6.62
N LYS A 946 -21.70 -5.71 7.06
CA LYS A 946 -22.06 -5.89 8.49
C LYS A 946 -20.88 -6.40 9.29
N ALA A 947 -20.06 -7.27 8.69
CA ALA A 947 -18.81 -7.75 9.25
C ALA A 947 -17.83 -8.20 8.16
N ASN A 948 -16.54 -8.18 8.47
CA ASN A 948 -15.48 -8.79 7.67
C ASN A 948 -14.71 -9.79 8.53
N MET A 949 -14.30 -10.90 7.91
CA MET A 949 -13.54 -11.97 8.52
C MET A 949 -12.37 -12.35 7.64
N ALA A 950 -11.26 -12.74 8.26
CA ALA A 950 -10.16 -13.36 7.55
C ALA A 950 -9.45 -14.38 8.41
N TRP A 951 -9.01 -15.46 7.79
CA TRP A 951 -8.32 -16.56 8.46
C TRP A 951 -7.11 -16.99 7.64
N ARG A 952 -5.92 -16.70 8.17
CA ARG A 952 -4.63 -17.04 7.60
C ARG A 952 -4.03 -18.24 8.32
N ASN A 953 -3.46 -19.18 7.56
CA ASN A 953 -2.63 -20.25 8.10
C ASN A 953 -1.31 -20.31 7.33
N ASP A 954 -0.20 -20.36 8.06
CA ASP A 954 1.14 -20.55 7.53
C ASP A 954 1.77 -21.77 8.22
N PHE A 955 2.24 -22.71 7.41
CA PHE A 955 2.91 -23.94 7.83
C PHE A 955 4.34 -23.92 7.29
N GLN A 956 5.31 -24.24 8.15
CA GLN A 956 6.71 -24.41 7.76
C GLN A 956 7.18 -25.79 8.18
N TYR A 957 7.75 -26.58 7.27
CA TYR A 957 8.41 -27.84 7.60
C TYR A 957 9.84 -27.85 7.06
N GLY A 958 10.82 -27.60 7.94
CA GLY A 958 12.21 -27.39 7.54
C GLY A 958 12.33 -26.19 6.61
N ASN A 959 12.58 -26.44 5.32
CA ASN A 959 12.70 -25.39 4.31
C ASN A 959 11.47 -25.25 3.41
N TRP A 960 10.42 -26.04 3.63
CA TRP A 960 9.15 -25.94 2.91
C TRP A 960 8.20 -25.01 3.65
N GLY A 961 7.59 -24.07 2.92
CA GLY A 961 6.52 -23.21 3.40
C GLY A 961 5.22 -23.45 2.64
N LEU A 962 4.09 -23.42 3.33
CA LEU A 962 2.74 -23.45 2.77
C LEU A 962 1.90 -22.39 3.50
N GLY A 963 1.31 -21.46 2.77
CA GLY A 963 0.43 -20.43 3.33
C GLY A 963 -0.89 -20.35 2.58
N PHE A 964 -1.99 -20.05 3.29
CA PHE A 964 -3.25 -19.66 2.66
C PHE A 964 -4.04 -18.66 3.50
N LEU A 965 -4.88 -17.87 2.81
CA LEU A 965 -5.75 -16.86 3.39
C LEU A 965 -7.17 -17.00 2.85
N LEU A 966 -8.12 -17.28 3.74
CA LEU A 966 -9.55 -17.19 3.47
C LEU A 966 -10.09 -15.85 3.94
N THR A 967 -10.90 -15.18 3.13
CA THR A 967 -11.56 -13.93 3.52
C THR A 967 -13.05 -13.98 3.22
N ALA A 968 -13.83 -13.34 4.08
CA ALA A 968 -15.26 -13.23 3.92
C ALA A 968 -15.76 -11.83 4.26
N ARG A 969 -16.61 -11.31 3.37
CA ARG A 969 -17.43 -10.11 3.61
C ARG A 969 -18.85 -10.58 3.90
N LEU A 970 -19.43 -10.15 5.02
CA LEU A 970 -20.77 -10.55 5.44
C LEU A 970 -21.75 -9.37 5.38
N GLY A 971 -22.85 -9.57 4.65
CA GLY A 971 -23.90 -8.57 4.47
C GLY A 971 -23.49 -7.42 3.53
N GLY A 972 -24.37 -6.42 3.49
CA GLY A 972 -24.32 -5.34 2.50
C GLY A 972 -25.08 -5.70 1.22
N VAL A 973 -25.41 -4.68 0.44
CA VAL A 973 -26.04 -4.81 -0.88
C VAL A 973 -25.16 -4.17 -1.96
N VAL A 974 -25.24 -4.69 -3.17
CA VAL A 974 -24.59 -4.14 -4.36
C VAL A 974 -25.57 -4.11 -5.52
N TYR A 975 -25.35 -3.22 -6.49
CA TYR A 975 -26.21 -3.02 -7.64
C TYR A 975 -25.42 -3.26 -8.93
N SER A 976 -25.92 -4.08 -9.85
CA SER A 976 -25.31 -4.32 -11.16
C SER A 976 -26.17 -3.76 -12.28
N ALA A 977 -25.82 -2.55 -12.72
CA ALA A 977 -26.36 -1.98 -13.95
C ALA A 977 -25.86 -2.75 -15.18
N THR A 978 -24.67 -3.37 -15.13
CA THR A 978 -24.23 -4.27 -16.20
C THR A 978 -25.23 -5.40 -16.40
N GLN A 979 -25.60 -6.14 -15.36
CA GLN A 979 -26.55 -7.23 -15.50
C GLN A 979 -27.88 -6.77 -16.09
N ALA A 980 -28.37 -5.59 -15.68
CA ALA A 980 -29.57 -4.99 -16.26
C ALA A 980 -29.44 -4.75 -17.78
N VAL A 981 -28.32 -4.20 -18.22
CA VAL A 981 -28.07 -3.98 -19.65
C VAL A 981 -27.87 -5.31 -20.39
N LEU A 982 -27.17 -6.29 -19.80
CA LEU A 982 -27.03 -7.63 -20.41
C LEU A 982 -28.40 -8.30 -20.61
N ASP A 983 -29.28 -8.15 -19.62
CA ASP A 983 -30.63 -8.68 -19.68
C ASP A 983 -31.48 -7.99 -20.74
N SER A 984 -31.47 -6.65 -20.81
CA SER A 984 -32.26 -5.92 -21.83
C SER A 984 -31.80 -6.23 -23.27
N TYR A 985 -30.53 -6.57 -23.47
CA TYR A 985 -29.99 -7.02 -24.76
C TYR A 985 -30.15 -8.52 -25.03
N GLY A 986 -30.69 -9.30 -24.09
CA GLY A 986 -30.90 -10.75 -24.26
C GLY A 986 -29.60 -11.56 -24.32
N VAL A 987 -28.49 -11.04 -23.80
CA VAL A 987 -27.17 -11.71 -23.87
C VAL A 987 -26.80 -12.45 -22.59
N SER A 988 -27.60 -12.33 -21.53
CA SER A 988 -27.36 -12.99 -20.25
C SER A 988 -27.96 -14.40 -20.18
N GLU A 989 -27.38 -15.24 -19.31
CA GLU A 989 -27.92 -16.57 -19.02
C GLU A 989 -29.34 -16.52 -18.41
N ALA A 990 -29.65 -15.50 -17.61
CA ALA A 990 -30.96 -15.30 -17.00
C ALA A 990 -32.08 -15.13 -18.04
N THR A 991 -31.82 -14.40 -19.12
CA THR A 991 -32.78 -14.22 -20.21
C THR A 991 -33.04 -15.50 -20.98
N ALA A 992 -32.01 -16.31 -21.23
CA ALA A 992 -32.16 -17.58 -21.92
C ALA A 992 -32.88 -18.62 -21.05
N ALA A 993 -32.59 -18.69 -19.75
CA ALA A 993 -33.29 -19.55 -18.81
C ALA A 993 -34.79 -19.21 -18.71
N ALA A 994 -35.14 -17.91 -18.66
CA ALA A 994 -36.54 -17.48 -18.67
C ALA A 994 -37.26 -17.94 -19.96
N ARG A 995 -36.60 -17.86 -21.12
CA ARG A 995 -37.19 -18.31 -22.40
C ARG A 995 -37.36 -19.81 -22.48
N ASP A 996 -36.39 -20.59 -21.96
CA ASP A 996 -36.51 -22.05 -21.87
C ASP A 996 -37.69 -22.46 -20.96
N ASN A 997 -38.02 -21.66 -19.95
CA ASN A 997 -39.19 -21.83 -19.07
C ASN A 997 -40.51 -21.29 -19.65
N GLY A 998 -40.49 -20.75 -20.88
CA GLY A 998 -41.67 -20.19 -21.54
C GLY A 998 -42.02 -18.75 -21.15
N GLY A 999 -41.22 -18.09 -20.31
CA GLY A 999 -41.41 -16.72 -19.86
C GLY A 999 -40.92 -16.45 -18.44
N VAL A 1000 -41.31 -15.30 -17.90
CA VAL A 1000 -41.08 -14.92 -16.49
C VAL A 1000 -42.41 -15.06 -15.74
N VAL A 1001 -42.37 -15.73 -14.58
CA VAL A 1001 -43.54 -15.83 -13.70
C VAL A 1001 -43.66 -14.56 -12.86
N ILE A 1002 -44.82 -13.90 -12.92
CA ILE A 1002 -45.18 -12.72 -12.15
C ILE A 1002 -46.50 -12.97 -11.39
N ASN A 1003 -46.79 -12.15 -10.38
CA ASN A 1003 -48.06 -12.18 -9.64
C ASN A 1003 -48.47 -13.58 -9.10
N GLY A 1004 -47.49 -14.45 -8.81
CA GLY A 1004 -47.68 -15.81 -8.31
C GLY A 1004 -47.68 -16.87 -9.40
N ASN A 1005 -48.51 -16.72 -10.45
CA ASN A 1005 -48.70 -17.73 -11.50
C ASN A 1005 -48.82 -17.16 -12.93
N ASP A 1006 -48.85 -15.85 -13.11
CA ASP A 1006 -49.03 -15.24 -14.43
C ASP A 1006 -47.71 -15.32 -15.20
N MET A 1007 -47.74 -15.73 -16.47
CA MET A 1007 -46.54 -15.83 -17.31
C MET A 1007 -46.46 -14.63 -18.25
N ILE A 1008 -45.33 -13.93 -18.25
CA ILE A 1008 -45.03 -12.87 -19.22
C ILE A 1008 -43.88 -13.29 -20.14
N ASP A 1009 -43.93 -12.84 -21.40
CA ASP A 1009 -42.82 -13.02 -22.32
C ASP A 1009 -41.51 -12.45 -21.75
N ALA A 1010 -40.42 -13.20 -21.88
CA ALA A 1010 -39.13 -12.84 -21.30
C ALA A 1010 -38.56 -11.55 -21.91
N GLN A 1011 -38.71 -11.34 -23.22
CA GLN A 1011 -38.23 -10.12 -23.86
C GLN A 1011 -38.98 -8.92 -23.30
N LYS A 1012 -40.32 -8.96 -23.30
CA LYS A 1012 -41.15 -7.88 -22.75
C LYS A 1012 -40.82 -7.54 -21.29
N TRP A 1013 -40.49 -8.54 -20.48
CA TRP A 1013 -40.05 -8.33 -19.10
C TRP A 1013 -38.69 -7.64 -19.04
N TYR A 1014 -37.64 -8.25 -19.60
CA TYR A 1014 -36.26 -7.80 -19.43
C TYR A 1014 -35.94 -6.51 -20.18
N THR A 1015 -36.62 -6.21 -21.29
CA THR A 1015 -36.50 -4.89 -21.95
C THR A 1015 -37.14 -3.76 -21.15
N VAL A 1016 -37.97 -4.06 -20.14
CA VAL A 1016 -38.55 -3.06 -19.23
C VAL A 1016 -37.75 -2.98 -17.94
N VAL A 1017 -37.53 -4.11 -17.24
CA VAL A 1017 -36.81 -4.07 -15.96
C VAL A 1017 -35.33 -3.74 -16.12
N GLY A 1018 -34.72 -4.08 -17.26
CA GLY A 1018 -33.29 -3.86 -17.55
C GLY A 1018 -32.98 -2.57 -18.33
N ALA A 1019 -34.00 -1.82 -18.76
CA ALA A 1019 -33.80 -0.56 -19.49
C ALA A 1019 -33.16 0.53 -18.62
N ASP A 1020 -32.40 1.44 -19.26
CA ASP A 1020 -31.77 2.62 -18.62
C ASP A 1020 -30.98 2.28 -17.35
N SER A 1021 -30.11 1.28 -17.44
CA SER A 1021 -29.33 0.69 -16.34
C SER A 1021 -30.15 -0.13 -15.34
N GLY A 1022 -31.45 -0.29 -15.54
CA GLY A 1022 -32.33 -1.20 -14.81
C GLY A 1022 -33.10 -0.57 -13.65
N ILE A 1023 -34.14 -1.26 -13.19
CA ILE A 1023 -34.87 -0.93 -11.96
C ILE A 1023 -34.10 -1.56 -10.78
N PRO A 1024 -33.52 -0.75 -9.88
CA PRO A 1024 -32.57 -1.23 -8.87
C PRO A 1024 -33.09 -2.36 -7.98
N GLN A 1025 -34.39 -2.41 -7.69
CA GLN A 1025 -35.00 -3.47 -6.89
C GLN A 1025 -34.77 -4.89 -7.45
N TYR A 1026 -34.68 -5.03 -8.78
CA TYR A 1026 -34.49 -6.32 -9.46
C TYR A 1026 -33.02 -6.63 -9.73
N TYR A 1027 -32.12 -5.65 -9.57
CA TYR A 1027 -30.69 -5.75 -9.85
C TYR A 1027 -29.82 -5.45 -8.62
N ALA A 1028 -30.43 -5.46 -7.43
CA ALA A 1028 -29.73 -5.42 -6.15
C ALA A 1028 -29.44 -6.84 -5.66
N TYR A 1029 -28.18 -7.10 -5.30
CA TYR A 1029 -27.67 -8.40 -4.88
C TYR A 1029 -27.05 -8.30 -3.49
N SER A 1030 -26.98 -9.43 -2.78
CA SER A 1030 -26.21 -9.54 -1.55
C SER A 1030 -24.71 -9.37 -1.84
N ALA A 1031 -24.03 -8.49 -1.12
CA ALA A 1031 -22.59 -8.30 -1.18
C ALA A 1031 -21.78 -9.39 -0.42
N THR A 1032 -22.49 -10.29 0.29
CA THR A 1032 -21.88 -11.39 1.03
C THR A 1032 -21.07 -12.28 0.10
N ASN A 1033 -19.79 -12.46 0.40
CA ASN A 1033 -18.90 -13.35 -0.35
C ASN A 1033 -17.86 -14.04 0.56
N LEU A 1034 -17.36 -15.18 0.10
CA LEU A 1034 -16.29 -15.96 0.73
C LEU A 1034 -15.32 -16.41 -0.36
N ARG A 1035 -14.01 -16.20 -0.15
CA ARG A 1035 -12.99 -16.53 -1.14
C ARG A 1035 -11.69 -17.07 -0.54
N LEU A 1036 -10.99 -17.88 -1.32
CA LEU A 1036 -9.56 -18.14 -1.15
C LEU A 1036 -8.78 -16.99 -1.77
N GLN A 1037 -8.39 -16.03 -0.93
CA GLN A 1037 -7.78 -14.78 -1.37
C GLN A 1037 -6.30 -14.94 -1.70
N GLU A 1038 -5.53 -15.69 -0.91
CA GLU A 1038 -4.11 -15.93 -1.15
C GLU A 1038 -3.78 -17.41 -0.90
N ALA A 1039 -2.86 -17.97 -1.69
CA ALA A 1039 -2.16 -19.20 -1.34
C ALA A 1039 -0.71 -19.14 -1.84
N SER A 1040 0.19 -19.79 -1.12
CA SER A 1040 1.60 -19.88 -1.49
C SER A 1040 2.21 -21.21 -1.07
N VAL A 1041 3.12 -21.72 -1.89
CA VAL A 1041 4.01 -22.84 -1.58
C VAL A 1041 5.43 -22.41 -1.88
N SER A 1042 6.33 -22.54 -0.93
CA SER A 1042 7.72 -22.12 -1.09
C SER A 1042 8.71 -23.21 -0.66
N TYR A 1043 9.90 -23.18 -1.24
CA TYR A 1043 11.03 -23.99 -0.84
C TYR A 1043 12.32 -23.20 -0.88
N THR A 1044 13.04 -23.20 0.24
CA THR A 1044 14.36 -22.55 0.35
C THR A 1044 15.49 -23.58 0.25
N ILE A 1045 16.34 -23.42 -0.76
CA ILE A 1045 17.62 -24.12 -0.84
C ILE A 1045 18.61 -23.35 0.05
N PRO A 1046 19.05 -23.93 1.18
CA PRO A 1046 19.87 -23.23 2.14
C PRO A 1046 21.29 -23.09 1.61
N ARG A 1047 21.95 -21.98 1.95
CA ARG A 1047 23.32 -21.65 1.53
C ARG A 1047 24.33 -22.77 1.74
N LYS A 1048 24.16 -23.59 2.78
CA LYS A 1048 25.03 -24.73 3.08
C LYS A 1048 25.10 -25.74 1.92
N LYS A 1049 24.00 -25.92 1.18
CA LYS A 1049 23.95 -26.79 -0.01
C LYS A 1049 24.58 -26.13 -1.25
N LEU A 1050 24.75 -24.82 -1.24
CA LEU A 1050 25.27 -24.00 -2.34
C LEU A 1050 26.66 -23.43 -2.00
N LYS A 1051 27.49 -24.24 -1.32
CA LYS A 1051 28.86 -23.88 -0.93
C LYS A 1051 28.95 -22.56 -0.15
N ASN A 1052 27.92 -22.24 0.62
CA ASN A 1052 27.75 -20.99 1.39
C ASN A 1052 27.71 -19.70 0.57
N ILE A 1053 27.39 -19.77 -0.73
CA ILE A 1053 27.38 -18.61 -1.65
C ILE A 1053 26.08 -17.81 -1.53
N MET A 1054 24.92 -18.46 -1.56
CA MET A 1054 23.62 -17.78 -1.55
C MET A 1054 22.50 -18.68 -1.02
N ASP A 1055 21.41 -18.10 -0.54
CA ASP A 1055 20.13 -18.77 -0.35
C ASP A 1055 19.24 -18.56 -1.58
N ILE A 1056 18.55 -19.62 -2.02
CA ILE A 1056 17.60 -19.56 -3.14
C ILE A 1056 16.22 -19.95 -2.61
N THR A 1057 15.24 -19.07 -2.73
CA THR A 1057 13.84 -19.39 -2.41
C THR A 1057 13.01 -19.37 -3.68
N LEU A 1058 12.35 -20.50 -3.95
CA LEU A 1058 11.38 -20.66 -5.03
C LEU A 1058 10.00 -20.67 -4.41
N SER A 1059 9.06 -19.93 -4.99
CA SER A 1059 7.67 -19.92 -4.52
C SER A 1059 6.69 -19.97 -5.69
N LEU A 1060 5.64 -20.78 -5.55
CA LEU A 1060 4.41 -20.67 -6.32
C LEU A 1060 3.42 -19.86 -5.48
N VAL A 1061 2.86 -18.80 -6.05
CA VAL A 1061 1.95 -17.89 -5.36
C VAL A 1061 0.68 -17.70 -6.17
N GLY A 1062 -0.42 -17.38 -5.50
CA GLY A 1062 -1.67 -17.07 -6.18
C GLY A 1062 -2.57 -16.16 -5.36
N ARG A 1063 -3.35 -15.35 -6.06
CA ARG A 1063 -4.30 -14.38 -5.49
C ARG A 1063 -5.68 -14.53 -6.14
N ASN A 1064 -6.74 -14.38 -5.33
CA ASN A 1064 -8.14 -14.55 -5.75
C ASN A 1064 -8.38 -15.88 -6.48
N LEU A 1065 -7.93 -16.99 -5.88
CA LEU A 1065 -7.89 -18.29 -6.53
C LEU A 1065 -9.27 -18.91 -6.69
N TRP A 1066 -10.16 -18.73 -5.71
CA TRP A 1066 -11.49 -19.35 -5.75
C TRP A 1066 -12.54 -18.53 -5.01
N MET A 1067 -13.63 -18.20 -5.71
CA MET A 1067 -14.82 -17.60 -5.12
C MET A 1067 -15.71 -18.74 -4.65
N ILE A 1068 -15.70 -19.01 -3.35
CA ILE A 1068 -16.43 -20.12 -2.74
C ILE A 1068 -17.92 -19.79 -2.67
N TYR A 1069 -18.26 -18.54 -2.38
CA TYR A 1069 -19.63 -18.05 -2.36
C TYR A 1069 -19.70 -16.61 -2.86
N CYS A 1070 -20.59 -16.34 -3.82
CA CYS A 1070 -20.98 -15.00 -4.26
C CYS A 1070 -22.36 -15.07 -4.92
N LYS A 1071 -23.29 -14.20 -4.53
CA LYS A 1071 -24.61 -14.10 -5.17
C LYS A 1071 -24.65 -13.04 -6.29
N ALA A 1072 -23.83 -12.00 -6.18
CA ALA A 1072 -23.77 -10.95 -7.19
C ALA A 1072 -23.13 -11.46 -8.49
N PRO A 1073 -23.53 -10.93 -9.67
CA PRO A 1073 -22.97 -11.32 -10.97
C PRO A 1073 -21.56 -10.75 -11.23
N PHE A 1074 -21.01 -10.01 -10.27
CA PHE A 1074 -19.68 -9.43 -10.27
C PHE A 1074 -19.07 -9.55 -8.87
N ASP A 1075 -17.78 -9.23 -8.73
CA ASP A 1075 -17.09 -9.25 -7.45
C ASP A 1075 -17.50 -8.06 -6.54
N PRO A 1076 -18.19 -8.28 -5.40
CA PRO A 1076 -18.69 -7.21 -4.53
C PRO A 1076 -17.60 -6.42 -3.79
N GLU A 1077 -16.33 -6.83 -3.88
CA GLU A 1077 -15.19 -6.13 -3.26
C GLU A 1077 -14.41 -5.27 -4.25
N SER A 1078 -14.73 -5.33 -5.54
CA SER A 1078 -14.22 -4.40 -6.54
C SER A 1078 -15.05 -3.11 -6.51
N VAL A 1079 -14.37 -1.96 -6.60
CA VAL A 1079 -15.01 -0.65 -6.64
C VAL A 1079 -14.55 0.12 -7.88
N ALA A 1080 -15.36 1.04 -8.37
CA ALA A 1080 -14.94 1.91 -9.46
C ALA A 1080 -14.25 3.19 -9.00
N THR A 1081 -14.56 3.65 -7.78
CA THR A 1081 -14.07 4.91 -7.24
C THR A 1081 -13.60 4.78 -5.80
N THR A 1082 -12.64 5.64 -5.42
CA THR A 1082 -12.20 5.82 -4.03
C THR A 1082 -13.06 6.83 -3.26
N GLY A 1083 -13.98 7.52 -3.96
CA GLY A 1083 -14.95 8.47 -3.40
C GLY A 1083 -15.95 7.83 -2.42
N ASN A 1084 -16.61 8.66 -1.60
CA ASN A 1084 -17.53 8.18 -0.54
C ASN A 1084 -18.79 7.52 -1.09
N TYR A 1085 -19.34 8.03 -2.19
CA TYR A 1085 -20.54 7.50 -2.83
C TYR A 1085 -20.19 6.75 -4.12
N TYR A 1086 -21.19 6.15 -4.76
CA TYR A 1086 -21.00 5.29 -5.94
C TYR A 1086 -20.29 3.95 -5.64
N GLN A 1087 -20.09 3.59 -4.37
CA GLN A 1087 -19.54 2.30 -4.00
C GLN A 1087 -20.57 1.17 -4.20
N GLY A 1088 -20.13 -0.02 -4.57
CA GLY A 1088 -21.02 -1.17 -4.74
C GLY A 1088 -21.95 -1.10 -5.96
N ILE A 1089 -21.65 -0.20 -6.90
CA ILE A 1089 -22.30 -0.11 -8.21
C ILE A 1089 -21.35 -0.70 -9.26
N ASP A 1090 -21.88 -1.59 -10.10
CA ASP A 1090 -21.20 -2.15 -11.27
C ASP A 1090 -21.85 -1.64 -12.55
N TYR A 1091 -21.06 -0.95 -13.40
CA TYR A 1091 -21.49 -0.42 -14.68
C TYR A 1091 -20.42 -0.58 -15.77
N PHE A 1092 -20.31 -1.80 -16.27
CA PHE A 1092 -19.29 -2.32 -17.19
C PHE A 1092 -17.90 -2.23 -16.57
N MET A 1093 -17.85 -2.53 -15.27
CA MET A 1093 -16.62 -2.56 -14.52
C MET A 1093 -15.72 -3.68 -15.04
N MET A 1094 -14.40 -3.45 -15.08
CA MET A 1094 -13.46 -4.53 -15.37
C MET A 1094 -13.65 -5.65 -14.33
N PRO A 1095 -13.75 -6.92 -14.76
CA PRO A 1095 -13.90 -8.02 -13.82
C PRO A 1095 -12.70 -8.09 -12.88
N SER A 1096 -12.92 -8.59 -11.67
CA SER A 1096 -11.82 -8.83 -10.74
C SER A 1096 -10.84 -9.84 -11.31
N LEU A 1097 -9.59 -9.78 -10.86
CA LEU A 1097 -8.49 -10.56 -11.43
C LEU A 1097 -8.12 -11.73 -10.52
N ARG A 1098 -7.92 -12.89 -11.13
CA ARG A 1098 -7.27 -14.07 -10.54
C ARG A 1098 -5.83 -14.10 -11.02
N SER A 1099 -4.87 -14.25 -10.10
CA SER A 1099 -3.46 -14.39 -10.43
C SER A 1099 -2.87 -15.70 -9.93
N VAL A 1100 -1.98 -16.27 -10.75
CA VAL A 1100 -1.07 -17.36 -10.37
C VAL A 1100 0.31 -16.99 -10.86
N GLY A 1101 1.32 -17.13 -10.01
CA GLY A 1101 2.67 -16.66 -10.31
C GLY A 1101 3.78 -17.46 -9.67
N PHE A 1102 4.99 -17.20 -10.14
CA PHE A 1102 6.23 -17.80 -9.66
C PHE A 1102 7.16 -16.71 -9.17
N ASN A 1103 7.73 -16.90 -7.98
CA ASN A 1103 8.68 -15.98 -7.37
C ASN A 1103 10.01 -16.70 -7.10
N LEU A 1104 11.10 -16.08 -7.51
CA LEU A 1104 12.48 -16.46 -7.25
C LEU A 1104 13.13 -15.36 -6.40
N LYS A 1105 13.69 -15.72 -5.25
CA LYS A 1105 14.47 -14.83 -4.41
C LYS A 1105 15.87 -15.41 -4.19
N LEU A 1106 16.88 -14.67 -4.60
CA LEU A 1106 18.30 -14.98 -4.42
C LEU A 1106 18.86 -14.02 -3.37
N LYS A 1107 19.51 -14.54 -2.34
CA LYS A 1107 20.16 -13.74 -1.29
C LYS A 1107 21.61 -14.17 -1.13
N PHE A 1108 22.54 -13.27 -1.42
CA PHE A 1108 23.99 -13.49 -1.39
C PHE A 1108 24.59 -13.04 -0.05
#